data_AF-A0ABD3PIS7-F1
#
_entry.id   AF-A0ABD3PIS7-F1
#
_cell.length_a   1.000
_cell.length_b   1.000
_cell.length_c   1.000
_cell.angle_alpha   90.00
_cell.angle_beta   90.00
_cell.angle_gamma   90.00
#
_symmetry.space_group_name_H-M   'P 1'
#
loop_
_entity.id
_entity.type
_entity.pdbx_description
1 polymer ?
#
loop_
_entity_poly.entity_id
_entity_poly.type
_entity_poly.pdbx_seq_one_letter_code
_entity_poly.pdbx_strand_id
1 'polypeptide(L)'
;MKTQTNNLSVITNKSTRQCHVSHNNRYKILLHTSLTLAIYLLSLSIYLHPLVLSATPSEELSHKKQQTRWNLITHPKPQLDEIHILDPDNHDVSPPSACQYHHTNDTVEKGKEEEEACPSWKQAWYNDYWGRPLDSPSSHKSWRPLSVWSFRFLKGGGKGGRWIIGWIGRAFAVVMDRILSIFRLGGGGDSVASHVGENDHILASELFVHRFINVLIHASIVQLIGVVSTLLFPSSPNNNPCSSALQTSYTRHFSQLLFALHPTHVEAVANAANRPHLLGLLFNAAIVDPSFPLVGVALLSGMGLLCAETALFPLPAVLVTMTAIRYRERVVMRTQTTTRDTMGQHDEDTEPNNEEDSDEELASKSIVLGPTLVSLLPRYLLLLLTNVLYLLYRHANGTLSIPPGLIRPAENPYYNKVGTTWSLARRMMNYSYVTSLHILKSVGVEWIGFSHEYGYDCIPEMRVGVLEEEGMVGVSVVDLRLGWPIGFMVVSIGLCVWCWYGGGVGGGRDTSAAVTSRRDVRQKLEDRTMRMLLLLVFVSWMATLFPIAGFLKVGTFVADRIVVPSTFGTCIFGGRLLALWIVGDEPRERDNVDPSQYNHRATIKRVMKTIFILAICTQHFALRTHNRIAEWMDSATLLESSLRACPRSIKSNLEMSKLYSGLVPHMVDFEKALRLIETAQKIDPSYCDVHQQFGHVYFQQGKYIQFEKEMVKSLLCPFTMGQAMGNWKKYWNAVLAPRNGKTDVAARKRYDEYMKSIEESIDREGEKSGMETRERRIRDGSNLEDEL
;
A
#
# COMPACT_ATOMS: atom_id res chain seq x y z
N MET A 1 31.23 -20.11 -3.80
CA MET A 1 29.88 -19.67 -3.34
C MET A 1 29.61 -19.94 -1.86
N LYS A 2 29.93 -21.11 -1.26
CA LYS A 2 29.86 -21.33 0.21
C LYS A 2 30.90 -20.55 1.04
N THR A 3 32.02 -20.13 0.44
CA THR A 3 33.16 -19.51 1.12
C THR A 3 33.06 -18.00 1.33
N GLN A 4 32.28 -17.26 0.53
CA GLN A 4 32.15 -15.80 0.64
C GLN A 4 31.02 -15.36 1.59
N THR A 5 29.88 -16.06 1.60
CA THR A 5 28.80 -15.86 2.58
C THR A 5 29.19 -16.35 3.97
N ASN A 6 29.98 -17.43 4.07
CA ASN A 6 30.62 -17.82 5.33
C ASN A 6 31.59 -16.75 5.82
N ASN A 7 32.30 -16.03 4.95
CA ASN A 7 33.20 -14.97 5.41
C ASN A 7 32.43 -13.77 5.99
N LEU A 8 31.31 -13.32 5.43
CA LEU A 8 30.52 -12.22 6.03
C LEU A 8 29.83 -12.60 7.35
N SER A 9 29.30 -13.83 7.46
CA SER A 9 28.71 -14.37 8.71
C SER A 9 29.77 -14.73 9.76
N VAL A 10 30.99 -15.02 9.33
CA VAL A 10 32.17 -15.18 10.20
C VAL A 10 32.73 -13.82 10.62
N ILE A 11 32.58 -12.75 9.82
CA ILE A 11 33.06 -11.40 10.17
C ILE A 11 32.13 -10.71 11.18
N THR A 12 30.80 -10.85 11.06
CA THR A 12 29.87 -10.41 12.14
C THR A 12 30.11 -11.18 13.44
N ASN A 13 30.51 -12.46 13.36
CA ASN A 13 30.92 -13.28 14.51
C ASN A 13 32.34 -13.02 15.02
N LYS A 14 33.29 -12.55 14.19
CA LYS A 14 34.68 -12.26 14.60
C LYS A 14 34.83 -10.85 15.16
N SER A 15 34.12 -9.85 14.63
CA SER A 15 34.07 -8.49 15.17
C SER A 15 33.46 -8.46 16.59
N THR A 16 32.54 -9.37 16.90
CA THR A 16 31.96 -9.55 18.24
C THR A 16 32.83 -10.36 19.21
N ARG A 17 33.92 -11.00 18.76
CA ARG A 17 34.85 -11.76 19.63
C ARG A 17 35.83 -10.87 20.40
N GLN A 18 36.04 -9.62 19.98
CA GLN A 18 36.98 -8.68 20.62
C GLN A 18 36.35 -7.83 21.74
N CYS A 19 35.06 -8.06 22.07
CA CYS A 19 34.52 -7.60 23.34
C CYS A 19 34.91 -8.60 24.41
N HIS A 20 35.76 -8.21 25.36
CA HIS A 20 36.07 -8.99 26.56
C HIS A 20 34.82 -9.16 27.45
N VAL A 21 33.90 -10.03 27.01
CA VAL A 21 32.93 -10.73 27.85
C VAL A 21 32.90 -12.15 27.28
N SER A 22 33.79 -12.98 27.82
CA SER A 22 33.66 -14.44 27.77
C SER A 22 32.35 -14.81 28.47
N HIS A 23 31.25 -14.90 27.72
CA HIS A 23 30.12 -15.77 28.07
C HIS A 23 29.18 -15.96 26.85
N ASN A 24 29.20 -17.20 26.34
CA ASN A 24 28.25 -17.88 25.46
C ASN A 24 27.66 -17.10 24.25
N ASN A 25 28.23 -17.33 23.07
CA ASN A 25 27.67 -16.95 21.77
C ASN A 25 26.23 -17.46 21.55
N ARG A 26 25.88 -18.58 22.22
CA ARG A 26 24.52 -19.15 22.22
C ARG A 26 23.47 -18.20 22.82
N TYR A 27 23.77 -17.50 23.92
CA TYR A 27 22.80 -16.59 24.55
C TYR A 27 22.51 -15.36 23.69
N LYS A 28 23.51 -14.82 22.99
CA LYS A 28 23.32 -13.67 22.09
C LYS A 28 22.47 -14.05 20.87
N ILE A 29 22.73 -15.22 20.28
CA ILE A 29 21.91 -15.75 19.19
C ILE A 29 20.48 -15.97 19.69
N LEU A 30 20.31 -16.63 20.84
CA LEU A 30 19.00 -16.88 21.45
C LEU A 30 18.24 -15.56 21.65
N LEU A 31 18.85 -14.55 22.26
CA LEU A 31 18.24 -13.25 22.52
C LEU A 31 17.81 -12.53 21.23
N HIS A 32 18.66 -12.49 20.19
CA HIS A 32 18.29 -11.87 18.92
C HIS A 32 17.17 -12.64 18.20
N THR A 33 17.20 -13.98 18.24
CA THR A 33 16.12 -14.80 17.69
C THR A 33 14.82 -14.61 18.47
N SER A 34 14.88 -14.52 19.80
CA SER A 34 13.73 -14.27 20.67
C SER A 34 13.12 -12.89 20.42
N LEU A 35 13.94 -11.85 20.25
CA LEU A 35 13.45 -10.49 19.98
C LEU A 35 12.84 -10.37 18.59
N THR A 36 13.47 -10.98 17.57
CA THR A 36 12.90 -11.05 16.22
C THR A 36 11.56 -11.81 16.22
N LEU A 37 11.49 -12.93 16.94
CA LEU A 37 10.25 -13.70 17.12
C LEU A 37 9.20 -12.88 17.88
N ALA A 38 9.58 -12.13 18.91
CA ALA A 38 8.65 -11.27 19.65
C ALA A 38 8.04 -10.17 18.76
N ILE A 39 8.84 -9.52 17.90
CA ILE A 39 8.32 -8.54 16.95
C ILE A 39 7.43 -9.20 15.89
N TYR A 40 7.81 -10.40 15.43
CA TYR A 40 6.95 -11.18 14.52
C TYR A 40 5.59 -11.48 15.16
N LEU A 41 5.58 -12.00 16.40
CA LEU A 41 4.36 -12.24 17.14
C LEU A 41 3.56 -10.96 17.38
N LEU A 42 4.22 -9.84 17.71
CA LEU A 42 3.57 -8.53 17.85
C LEU A 42 2.90 -8.07 16.54
N SER A 43 3.58 -8.25 15.41
CA SER A 43 3.03 -7.90 14.09
C SER A 43 1.80 -8.74 13.74
N LEU A 44 1.78 -10.02 14.15
CA LEU A 44 0.57 -10.84 14.05
C LEU A 44 -0.51 -10.35 15.03
N SER A 45 -0.13 -10.03 16.27
CA SER A 45 -1.05 -9.65 17.35
C SER A 45 -1.90 -8.45 17.07
N ILE A 46 -1.29 -7.39 16.56
CA ILE A 46 -1.98 -6.12 16.38
C ILE A 46 -3.03 -6.22 15.28
N TYR A 47 -2.80 -7.05 14.27
CA TYR A 47 -3.75 -7.26 13.19
C TYR A 47 -4.77 -8.35 13.51
N LEU A 48 -4.34 -9.48 14.08
CA LEU A 48 -5.23 -10.60 14.38
C LEU A 48 -6.18 -10.31 15.53
N HIS A 49 -5.80 -9.52 16.54
CA HIS A 49 -6.70 -9.22 17.65
C HIS A 49 -8.03 -8.60 17.19
N PRO A 50 -8.07 -7.44 16.50
CA PRO A 50 -9.32 -6.85 16.01
C PRO A 50 -10.03 -7.69 14.93
N LEU A 51 -9.30 -8.57 14.22
CA LEU A 51 -9.89 -9.52 13.27
C LEU A 51 -10.64 -10.67 13.95
N VAL A 52 -10.19 -11.07 15.14
CA VAL A 52 -10.72 -12.23 15.87
C VAL A 52 -11.64 -11.82 17.01
N LEU A 53 -11.40 -10.67 17.61
CA LEU A 53 -12.19 -10.07 18.68
C LEU A 53 -12.58 -8.68 18.21
N SER A 54 -13.86 -8.38 18.05
CA SER A 54 -14.27 -6.99 17.85
C SER A 54 -15.50 -6.66 18.70
N ALA A 55 -15.56 -5.41 19.13
CA ALA A 55 -16.73 -4.82 19.77
C ALA A 55 -17.70 -4.44 18.66
N THR A 56 -18.38 -5.39 18.03
CA THR A 56 -19.34 -5.10 16.96
C THR A 56 -20.53 -4.30 17.52
N PRO A 57 -20.78 -3.06 17.05
CA PRO A 57 -21.95 -2.26 17.47
C PRO A 57 -23.18 -2.47 16.57
N SER A 58 -23.07 -3.29 15.50
CA SER A 58 -24.07 -3.38 14.42
C SER A 58 -24.93 -4.65 14.46
N GLU A 59 -25.13 -5.25 15.62
CA GLU A 59 -26.18 -6.26 15.84
C GLU A 59 -27.06 -5.78 16.98
N GLU A 60 -28.36 -6.09 16.94
CA GLU A 60 -29.34 -5.72 17.95
C GLU A 60 -28.89 -6.21 19.33
N LEU A 61 -28.21 -5.33 20.09
CA LEU A 61 -28.08 -5.53 21.52
C LEU A 61 -29.43 -5.12 22.12
N SER A 62 -30.28 -6.13 22.31
CA SER A 62 -31.39 -6.12 23.27
C SER A 62 -31.08 -5.19 24.45
N HIS A 63 -32.02 -4.29 24.76
CA HIS A 63 -32.07 -3.14 25.68
C HIS A 63 -31.37 -3.19 27.08
N LYS A 64 -30.39 -4.05 27.35
CA LYS A 64 -29.71 -4.15 28.65
C LYS A 64 -28.21 -3.83 28.53
N LYS A 65 -27.90 -2.60 28.99
CA LYS A 65 -26.59 -2.05 29.38
C LYS A 65 -25.47 -2.10 28.32
N GLN A 66 -25.09 -0.90 27.87
CA GLN A 66 -23.81 -0.59 27.26
C GLN A 66 -22.65 -1.07 28.14
N GLN A 67 -22.13 -2.26 27.86
CA GLN A 67 -20.76 -2.64 28.18
C GLN A 67 -20.12 -3.08 26.87
N THR A 68 -19.03 -2.40 26.49
CA THR A 68 -18.17 -2.73 25.35
C THR A 68 -17.61 -4.15 25.52
N ARG A 69 -18.34 -5.14 25.01
CA ARG A 69 -17.98 -6.56 25.07
C ARG A 69 -17.26 -6.95 23.77
N TRP A 70 -16.06 -7.52 23.88
CA TRP A 70 -15.31 -8.04 22.74
C TRP A 70 -15.74 -9.50 22.49
N ASN A 71 -16.43 -9.76 21.38
CA ASN A 71 -16.90 -11.10 21.03
C ASN A 71 -15.98 -11.77 20.00
N LEU A 72 -15.87 -13.11 20.04
CA LEU A 72 -15.12 -13.88 19.05
C LEU A 72 -15.83 -13.83 17.69
N ILE A 73 -15.17 -13.27 16.68
CA ILE A 73 -15.69 -13.15 15.30
C ILE A 73 -15.04 -14.23 14.44
N THR A 74 -15.83 -15.24 14.08
CA THR A 74 -15.45 -16.24 13.06
C THR A 74 -16.02 -15.90 11.67
N HIS A 75 -16.99 -14.98 11.61
CA HIS A 75 -17.70 -14.54 10.40
C HIS A 75 -17.73 -13.00 10.29
N PRO A 76 -16.60 -12.33 9.97
CA PRO A 76 -16.60 -10.90 9.71
C PRO A 76 -17.49 -10.56 8.50
N LYS A 77 -18.13 -9.38 8.53
CA LYS A 77 -18.88 -8.86 7.39
C LYS A 77 -17.90 -8.37 6.30
N PRO A 78 -18.15 -8.68 5.01
CA PRO A 78 -17.34 -8.18 3.92
C PRO A 78 -17.54 -6.69 3.70
N GLN A 79 -16.46 -6.00 3.32
CA GLN A 79 -16.52 -4.68 2.71
C GLN A 79 -16.87 -4.79 1.21
N LEU A 80 -17.29 -3.68 0.59
CA LEU A 80 -17.80 -3.65 -0.79
C LEU A 80 -16.89 -4.40 -1.79
N ASP A 81 -15.58 -4.14 -1.77
CA ASP A 81 -14.60 -4.77 -2.66
C ASP A 81 -14.41 -6.27 -2.37
N GLU A 82 -14.66 -6.71 -1.13
CA GLU A 82 -14.51 -8.09 -0.71
C GLU A 82 -15.73 -8.94 -1.07
N ILE A 83 -16.90 -8.32 -1.30
CA ILE A 83 -18.10 -9.01 -1.78
C ILE A 83 -17.80 -9.73 -3.09
N HIS A 84 -17.10 -9.07 -4.02
CA HIS A 84 -16.65 -9.68 -5.28
C HIS A 84 -15.88 -10.98 -5.06
N ILE A 85 -14.98 -11.01 -4.07
CA ILE A 85 -14.12 -12.17 -3.78
C ILE A 85 -14.92 -13.32 -3.19
N LEU A 86 -15.86 -13.00 -2.30
CA LEU A 86 -16.66 -13.96 -1.57
C LEU A 86 -17.88 -14.47 -2.34
N ASP A 87 -18.31 -13.76 -3.37
CA ASP A 87 -19.49 -14.13 -4.16
C ASP A 87 -19.33 -15.56 -4.72
N PRO A 88 -20.17 -16.53 -4.31
CA PRO A 88 -20.05 -17.91 -4.74
C PRO A 88 -20.25 -18.06 -6.25
N ASP A 89 -21.10 -17.22 -6.84
CA ASP A 89 -21.50 -17.26 -8.26
C ASP A 89 -20.46 -16.56 -9.15
N ASN A 90 -19.44 -15.96 -8.55
CA ASN A 90 -18.36 -15.35 -9.27
C ASN A 90 -17.33 -16.37 -9.73
N HIS A 91 -17.57 -16.91 -10.92
CA HIS A 91 -16.73 -17.91 -11.58
C HIS A 91 -15.25 -17.51 -11.73
N ASP A 92 -14.92 -16.21 -11.65
CA ASP A 92 -13.55 -15.76 -11.82
C ASP A 92 -12.67 -15.89 -10.59
N VAL A 93 -13.24 -15.78 -9.40
CA VAL A 93 -12.53 -15.94 -8.12
C VAL A 93 -12.88 -17.25 -7.43
N SER A 94 -13.95 -17.92 -7.84
CA SER A 94 -14.32 -19.27 -7.42
C SER A 94 -13.45 -20.32 -8.11
N PRO A 95 -13.08 -21.41 -7.40
CA PRO A 95 -12.46 -22.55 -8.06
C PRO A 95 -13.44 -23.12 -9.10
N PRO A 96 -12.94 -23.62 -10.24
CA PRO A 96 -13.81 -24.21 -11.24
C PRO A 96 -14.53 -25.44 -10.65
N SER A 97 -15.87 -25.44 -10.69
CA SER A 97 -16.69 -26.58 -10.31
C SER A 97 -16.58 -27.70 -11.36
N ALA A 98 -16.82 -28.95 -10.95
CA ALA A 98 -17.05 -30.02 -11.91
C ALA A 98 -18.29 -29.66 -12.73
N CYS A 99 -18.19 -29.68 -14.06
CA CYS A 99 -19.28 -29.34 -14.98
C CYS A 99 -20.58 -30.03 -14.55
N GLN A 100 -21.57 -29.28 -14.07
CA GLN A 100 -22.90 -29.81 -13.85
C GLN A 100 -23.69 -29.58 -15.14
N TYR A 101 -23.95 -30.66 -15.87
CA TYR A 101 -24.92 -30.65 -16.95
C TYR A 101 -26.31 -30.44 -16.35
N HIS A 102 -26.90 -29.27 -16.57
CA HIS A 102 -28.32 -29.09 -16.33
C HIS A 102 -29.09 -29.81 -17.44
N HIS A 103 -29.61 -31.02 -17.15
CA HIS A 103 -30.70 -31.58 -17.92
C HIS A 103 -31.96 -30.76 -17.62
N THR A 104 -32.26 -29.78 -18.47
CA THR A 104 -33.58 -29.17 -18.48
C THR A 104 -34.55 -30.18 -19.09
N ASN A 105 -35.28 -30.91 -18.23
CA ASN A 105 -36.51 -31.58 -18.62
C ASN A 105 -37.59 -30.52 -18.81
N ASP A 106 -37.53 -29.77 -19.91
CA ASP A 106 -38.70 -29.08 -20.43
C ASP A 106 -38.67 -29.09 -21.96
N THR A 107 -39.80 -29.53 -22.48
CA THR A 107 -40.05 -29.79 -23.90
C THR A 107 -40.08 -28.50 -24.72
N VAL A 108 -39.51 -28.57 -25.93
CA VAL A 108 -39.73 -27.68 -27.10
C VAL A 108 -38.93 -26.36 -27.12
N GLU A 109 -37.73 -26.39 -27.70
CA GLU A 109 -37.42 -25.80 -29.04
C GLU A 109 -35.97 -26.14 -29.41
N LYS A 110 -35.77 -26.78 -30.57
CA LYS A 110 -34.44 -27.02 -31.15
C LYS A 110 -33.92 -25.71 -31.75
N GLY A 111 -32.92 -25.11 -31.12
CA GLY A 111 -32.14 -24.04 -31.72
C GLY A 111 -31.22 -23.34 -30.73
N LYS A 112 -29.93 -23.71 -30.76
CA LYS A 112 -28.80 -23.20 -29.96
C LYS A 112 -28.77 -23.70 -28.51
N GLU A 113 -28.16 -24.88 -28.34
CA GLU A 113 -27.46 -25.19 -27.09
C GLU A 113 -26.31 -24.17 -26.96
N GLU A 114 -26.48 -23.13 -26.16
CA GLU A 114 -25.35 -22.36 -25.65
C GLU A 114 -24.61 -23.28 -24.69
N GLU A 115 -23.49 -23.82 -25.18
CA GLU A 115 -22.53 -24.60 -24.40
C GLU A 115 -22.02 -23.70 -23.27
N GLU A 116 -22.62 -23.77 -22.07
CA GLU A 116 -22.13 -23.06 -20.89
C GLU A 116 -20.70 -23.53 -20.60
N ALA A 117 -19.73 -22.72 -21.02
CA ALA A 117 -18.32 -23.04 -20.91
C ALA A 117 -17.93 -23.26 -19.45
N CYS A 118 -17.54 -24.48 -19.10
CA CYS A 118 -17.15 -24.81 -17.74
C CYS A 118 -16.03 -23.87 -17.26
N PRO A 119 -16.13 -23.35 -16.03
CA PRO A 119 -15.08 -22.51 -15.48
C PRO A 119 -13.74 -23.25 -15.49
N SER A 120 -12.66 -22.54 -15.84
CA SER A 120 -11.32 -23.11 -16.00
C SER A 120 -10.29 -22.26 -15.28
N TRP A 121 -9.25 -22.88 -14.73
CA TRP A 121 -8.08 -22.16 -14.19
C TRP A 121 -7.44 -21.22 -15.20
N LYS A 122 -7.61 -21.47 -16.51
CA LYS A 122 -7.09 -20.64 -17.59
C LYS A 122 -7.84 -19.30 -17.76
N GLN A 123 -9.07 -19.18 -17.27
CA GLN A 123 -9.87 -17.95 -17.41
C GLN A 123 -9.21 -16.73 -16.76
N ALA A 124 -8.46 -16.94 -15.67
CA ALA A 124 -7.71 -15.87 -15.01
C ALA A 124 -6.68 -15.17 -15.93
N TRP A 125 -6.28 -15.80 -17.04
CA TRP A 125 -5.41 -15.18 -18.04
C TRP A 125 -6.14 -14.24 -18.99
N TYR A 126 -7.43 -14.48 -19.24
CA TYR A 126 -8.24 -13.75 -20.23
C TYR A 126 -9.19 -12.74 -19.60
N ASN A 127 -9.45 -12.87 -18.30
CA ASN A 127 -10.32 -11.97 -17.56
C ASN A 127 -9.50 -10.99 -16.70
N ASP A 128 -10.07 -9.82 -16.45
CA ASP A 128 -9.55 -8.90 -15.46
C ASP A 128 -9.81 -9.40 -14.03
N TYR A 129 -9.21 -8.70 -13.06
CA TYR A 129 -9.36 -8.97 -11.64
C TYR A 129 -10.81 -9.05 -11.15
N TRP A 130 -11.72 -8.35 -11.83
CA TRP A 130 -13.14 -8.26 -11.52
C TRP A 130 -13.99 -9.24 -12.33
N GLY A 131 -13.36 -10.13 -13.08
CA GLY A 131 -14.04 -11.17 -13.83
C GLY A 131 -14.67 -10.73 -15.15
N ARG A 132 -14.25 -9.57 -15.68
CA ARG A 132 -14.65 -9.16 -17.03
C ARG A 132 -13.62 -9.62 -18.05
N PRO A 133 -14.03 -10.15 -19.22
CA PRO A 133 -13.11 -10.42 -20.32
C PRO A 133 -12.25 -9.18 -20.64
N LEU A 134 -10.94 -9.37 -20.78
CA LEU A 134 -9.99 -8.28 -20.97
C LEU A 134 -10.19 -7.50 -22.27
N ASP A 135 -10.87 -8.07 -23.25
CA ASP A 135 -11.27 -7.42 -24.50
C ASP A 135 -12.53 -6.56 -24.36
N SER A 136 -13.39 -6.87 -23.37
CA SER A 136 -14.66 -6.16 -23.14
C SER A 136 -14.46 -4.65 -22.88
N PRO A 137 -15.34 -3.78 -23.42
CA PRO A 137 -15.34 -2.34 -23.11
C PRO A 137 -15.74 -2.04 -21.66
N SER A 138 -16.36 -2.99 -20.96
CA SER A 138 -16.71 -2.88 -19.54
C SER A 138 -15.59 -3.31 -18.59
N SER A 139 -14.47 -3.82 -19.12
CA SER A 139 -13.34 -4.27 -18.32
C SER A 139 -12.48 -3.10 -17.85
N HIS A 140 -12.08 -3.15 -16.58
CA HIS A 140 -11.10 -2.21 -16.00
C HIS A 140 -9.66 -2.51 -16.47
N LYS A 141 -9.45 -3.55 -17.29
CA LYS A 141 -8.16 -4.02 -17.81
C LYS A 141 -7.13 -4.34 -16.72
N SER A 142 -7.59 -4.56 -15.48
CA SER A 142 -6.76 -4.87 -14.33
C SER A 142 -6.34 -6.33 -14.33
N TRP A 143 -5.29 -6.68 -15.05
CA TRP A 143 -4.83 -8.06 -15.20
C TRP A 143 -3.97 -8.51 -14.01
N ARG A 144 -4.45 -9.51 -13.25
CA ARG A 144 -3.85 -9.97 -11.98
C ARG A 144 -4.00 -11.48 -11.76
N PRO A 145 -3.58 -12.33 -12.72
CA PRO A 145 -3.86 -13.76 -12.72
C PRO A 145 -3.37 -14.47 -11.45
N LEU A 146 -2.17 -14.12 -10.96
CA LEU A 146 -1.59 -14.80 -9.79
C LEU A 146 -2.36 -14.47 -8.51
N SER A 147 -2.91 -13.26 -8.40
CA SER A 147 -3.76 -12.89 -7.28
C SER A 147 -5.11 -13.59 -7.33
N VAL A 148 -5.72 -13.67 -8.51
CA VAL A 148 -6.96 -14.44 -8.73
C VAL A 148 -6.77 -15.91 -8.34
N TRP A 149 -5.69 -16.54 -8.79
CA TRP A 149 -5.35 -17.90 -8.38
C TRP A 149 -5.13 -18.05 -6.88
N SER A 150 -4.53 -17.05 -6.22
CA SER A 150 -4.39 -17.07 -4.77
C SER A 150 -5.74 -17.03 -4.03
N PHE A 151 -6.78 -16.45 -4.64
CA PHE A 151 -8.14 -16.50 -4.09
C PHE A 151 -8.79 -17.86 -4.36
N ARG A 152 -8.75 -18.33 -5.62
CA ARG A 152 -9.29 -19.64 -6.02
C ARG A 152 -8.70 -20.80 -5.23
N PHE A 153 -7.41 -20.77 -4.90
CA PHE A 153 -6.75 -21.84 -4.14
C PHE A 153 -7.26 -21.94 -2.70
N LEU A 154 -7.69 -20.82 -2.12
CA LEU A 154 -8.18 -20.76 -0.74
C LEU A 154 -9.69 -20.96 -0.66
N LYS A 155 -10.41 -20.50 -1.68
CA LYS A 155 -11.85 -20.70 -1.84
C LYS A 155 -12.08 -22.18 -2.18
N GLY A 156 -12.79 -22.90 -1.31
CA GLY A 156 -12.90 -24.37 -1.40
C GLY A 156 -11.84 -25.18 -0.65
N GLY A 157 -10.97 -24.55 0.15
CA GLY A 157 -10.07 -25.27 1.07
C GLY A 157 -10.86 -26.24 1.97
N GLY A 158 -10.38 -27.49 2.08
CA GLY A 158 -11.06 -28.55 2.83
C GLY A 158 -11.37 -28.10 4.27
N LYS A 159 -12.52 -28.55 4.81
CA LYS A 159 -13.02 -28.17 6.15
C LYS A 159 -11.94 -28.21 7.24
N GLY A 160 -10.98 -29.14 7.14
CA GLY A 160 -9.83 -29.24 8.04
C GLY A 160 -8.91 -28.02 8.08
N GLY A 161 -8.58 -27.39 6.93
CA GLY A 161 -7.70 -26.21 6.91
C GLY A 161 -8.35 -24.99 7.55
N ARG A 162 -9.63 -24.77 7.26
CA ARG A 162 -10.45 -23.71 7.87
C ARG A 162 -10.66 -23.94 9.38
N TRP A 163 -10.80 -25.19 9.78
CA TRP A 163 -10.87 -25.58 11.20
C TRP A 163 -9.55 -25.28 11.92
N ILE A 164 -8.39 -25.63 11.34
CA ILE A 164 -7.08 -25.31 11.92
C ILE A 164 -6.91 -23.80 12.07
N ILE A 165 -7.21 -23.02 11.03
CA ILE A 165 -7.09 -21.55 11.08
C ILE A 165 -8.04 -20.95 12.12
N GLY A 166 -9.27 -21.46 12.22
CA GLY A 166 -10.22 -21.05 13.25
C GLY A 166 -9.72 -21.33 14.67
N TRP A 167 -9.09 -22.50 14.89
CA TRP A 167 -8.46 -22.84 16.17
C TRP A 167 -7.25 -21.98 16.49
N ILE A 168 -6.39 -21.72 15.52
CA ILE A 168 -5.25 -20.80 15.69
C ILE A 168 -5.76 -19.42 16.08
N GLY A 169 -6.77 -18.90 15.35
CA GLY A 169 -7.41 -17.63 15.67
C GLY A 169 -7.98 -17.61 17.09
N ARG A 170 -8.72 -18.64 17.49
CA ARG A 170 -9.29 -18.76 18.85
C ARG A 170 -8.21 -18.81 19.94
N ALA A 171 -7.21 -19.67 19.78
CA ALA A 171 -6.10 -19.79 20.73
C ALA A 171 -5.40 -18.43 20.89
N PHE A 172 -5.21 -17.75 19.77
CA PHE A 172 -4.63 -16.42 19.73
C PHE A 172 -5.49 -15.38 20.46
N ALA A 173 -6.81 -15.39 20.24
CA ALA A 173 -7.77 -14.52 20.91
C ALA A 173 -7.67 -14.62 22.44
N VAL A 174 -7.68 -15.85 22.95
CA VAL A 174 -7.62 -16.13 24.39
C VAL A 174 -6.31 -15.65 24.99
N VAL A 175 -5.19 -15.89 24.30
CA VAL A 175 -3.88 -15.42 24.77
C VAL A 175 -3.81 -13.90 24.77
N MET A 176 -4.29 -13.25 23.71
CA MET A 176 -4.19 -11.79 23.57
C MET A 176 -5.15 -11.04 24.51
N ASP A 177 -6.37 -11.52 24.73
CA ASP A 177 -7.31 -10.96 25.70
C ASP A 177 -6.71 -10.98 27.13
N ARG A 178 -6.02 -12.08 27.49
CA ARG A 178 -5.27 -12.18 28.75
C ARG A 178 -4.09 -11.20 28.81
N ILE A 179 -3.36 -11.01 27.72
CA ILE A 179 -2.24 -10.04 27.67
C ILE A 179 -2.78 -8.60 27.79
N LEU A 180 -3.82 -8.23 27.05
CA LEU A 180 -4.35 -6.87 27.05
C LEU A 180 -5.06 -6.50 28.35
N SER A 181 -5.71 -7.46 29.02
CA SER A 181 -6.28 -7.25 30.36
C SER A 181 -5.21 -6.96 31.42
N ILE A 182 -4.02 -7.58 31.33
CA ILE A 182 -2.87 -7.26 32.19
C ILE A 182 -2.43 -5.79 32.00
N PHE A 183 -2.43 -5.29 30.76
CA PHE A 183 -2.06 -3.91 30.45
C PHE A 183 -3.21 -2.89 30.62
N ARG A 184 -4.39 -3.31 31.12
CA ARG A 184 -5.62 -2.48 31.18
C ARG A 184 -6.01 -1.83 29.85
N LEU A 185 -5.58 -2.42 28.74
CA LEU A 185 -5.93 -2.00 27.37
C LEU A 185 -7.12 -2.80 26.81
N GLY A 186 -7.53 -3.88 27.49
CA GLY A 186 -8.75 -4.63 27.21
C GLY A 186 -9.98 -4.03 27.88
N GLY A 187 -11.14 -4.08 27.21
CA GLY A 187 -12.42 -3.68 27.82
C GLY A 187 -12.70 -4.53 29.05
N GLY A 188 -13.04 -3.90 30.18
CA GLY A 188 -13.21 -4.53 31.50
C GLY A 188 -14.45 -5.44 31.64
N GLY A 189 -14.66 -6.36 30.71
CA GLY A 189 -15.69 -7.40 30.76
C GLY A 189 -15.13 -8.77 31.18
N ASP A 190 -16.03 -9.70 31.50
CA ASP A 190 -15.69 -11.10 31.82
C ASP A 190 -14.82 -11.73 30.73
N SER A 191 -13.79 -12.51 31.13
CA SER A 191 -12.84 -13.10 30.20
C SER A 191 -13.53 -13.93 29.12
N VAL A 192 -13.11 -13.82 27.87
CA VAL A 192 -13.64 -14.59 26.71
C VAL A 192 -13.70 -16.11 26.99
N ALA A 193 -12.90 -16.60 27.94
CA ALA A 193 -12.87 -17.98 28.40
C ALA A 193 -14.15 -18.48 29.13
N SER A 194 -15.02 -17.61 29.66
CA SER A 194 -16.18 -18.04 30.48
C SER A 194 -17.45 -18.41 29.68
N HIS A 195 -17.47 -18.23 28.36
CA HIS A 195 -18.67 -18.41 27.52
C HIS A 195 -18.49 -19.37 26.33
N VAL A 196 -17.56 -20.31 26.42
CA VAL A 196 -17.28 -21.26 25.33
C VAL A 196 -18.11 -22.55 25.51
N GLY A 197 -19.25 -22.62 24.82
CA GLY A 197 -20.02 -23.85 24.64
C GLY A 197 -19.38 -24.83 23.63
N GLU A 198 -19.75 -26.11 23.76
CA GLU A 198 -19.23 -27.28 23.05
C GLU A 198 -19.12 -27.15 21.51
N ASN A 199 -17.91 -27.43 21.01
CA ASN A 199 -17.46 -27.98 19.72
C ASN A 199 -18.01 -27.55 18.33
N ASP A 200 -19.18 -26.93 18.16
CA ASP A 200 -19.80 -26.87 16.81
C ASP A 200 -19.60 -25.59 15.97
N HIS A 201 -18.90 -24.54 16.46
CA HIS A 201 -18.82 -23.24 15.76
C HIS A 201 -17.40 -22.69 15.43
N ILE A 202 -16.36 -23.53 15.28
CA ILE A 202 -14.95 -23.08 15.08
C ILE A 202 -14.52 -23.06 13.61
N LEU A 203 -15.46 -23.25 12.67
CA LEU A 203 -15.09 -23.19 11.25
C LEU A 203 -14.89 -21.73 10.84
N ALA A 204 -13.65 -21.31 10.60
CA ALA A 204 -13.37 -19.96 10.10
C ALA A 204 -14.11 -19.71 8.77
N SER A 205 -14.74 -18.54 8.63
CA SER A 205 -15.26 -18.08 7.35
C SER A 205 -14.14 -17.92 6.31
N GLU A 206 -14.52 -17.95 5.03
CA GLU A 206 -13.57 -17.76 3.94
C GLU A 206 -12.91 -16.37 4.01
N LEU A 207 -13.68 -15.32 4.33
CA LEU A 207 -13.16 -13.97 4.51
C LEU A 207 -12.10 -13.90 5.61
N PHE A 208 -12.35 -14.56 6.75
CA PHE A 208 -11.39 -14.62 7.84
C PHE A 208 -10.06 -15.24 7.37
N VAL A 209 -10.12 -16.34 6.62
CA VAL A 209 -8.92 -16.99 6.05
C VAL A 209 -8.17 -16.06 5.11
N HIS A 210 -8.88 -15.32 4.25
CA HIS A 210 -8.24 -14.38 3.34
C HIS A 210 -7.51 -13.26 4.06
N ARG A 211 -8.14 -12.64 5.06
CA ARG A 211 -7.54 -11.58 5.89
C ARG A 211 -6.37 -12.12 6.72
N PHE A 212 -6.50 -13.32 7.29
CA PHE A 212 -5.42 -14.00 8.02
C PHE A 212 -4.16 -14.17 7.16
N ILE A 213 -4.32 -14.57 5.90
CA ILE A 213 -3.19 -14.73 4.97
C ILE A 213 -2.53 -13.38 4.62
N ASN A 214 -3.30 -12.31 4.48
CA ASN A 214 -2.74 -10.97 4.27
C ASN A 214 -1.88 -10.55 5.47
N VAL A 215 -2.30 -10.88 6.70
CA VAL A 215 -1.51 -10.63 7.91
C VAL A 215 -0.19 -11.43 7.90
N LEU A 216 -0.21 -12.70 7.46
CA LEU A 216 1.01 -13.50 7.32
C LEU A 216 1.97 -12.93 6.26
N ILE A 217 1.45 -12.46 5.13
CA ILE A 217 2.24 -11.82 4.07
C ILE A 217 2.89 -10.55 4.61
N HIS A 218 2.13 -9.71 5.31
CA HIS A 218 2.65 -8.48 5.94
C HIS A 218 3.74 -8.78 6.98
N ALA A 219 3.51 -9.75 7.86
CA ALA A 219 4.50 -10.19 8.84
C ALA A 219 5.79 -10.73 8.18
N SER A 220 5.68 -11.33 6.99
CA SER A 220 6.84 -11.76 6.19
C SER A 220 7.63 -10.57 5.65
N ILE A 221 6.95 -9.51 5.20
CA ILE A 221 7.59 -8.25 4.78
C ILE A 221 8.29 -7.57 5.97
N VAL A 222 7.68 -7.60 7.17
CA VAL A 222 8.30 -7.13 8.43
C VAL A 222 9.61 -7.90 8.74
N GLN A 223 9.73 -9.16 8.35
CA GLN A 223 11.02 -9.87 8.49
C GLN A 223 12.04 -9.45 7.43
N LEU A 224 11.61 -9.31 6.17
CA LEU A 224 12.47 -8.87 5.08
C LEU A 224 13.04 -7.46 5.30
N ILE A 225 12.24 -6.51 5.79
CA ILE A 225 12.74 -5.16 6.07
C ILE A 225 13.85 -5.18 7.14
N GLY A 226 13.73 -6.07 8.14
CA GLY A 226 14.78 -6.33 9.12
C GLY A 226 16.08 -6.83 8.46
N VAL A 227 15.97 -7.79 7.53
CA VAL A 227 17.13 -8.31 6.77
C VAL A 227 17.76 -7.20 5.93
N VAL A 228 16.97 -6.48 5.12
CA VAL A 228 17.47 -5.39 4.26
C VAL A 228 18.14 -4.28 5.08
N SER A 229 17.58 -3.92 6.24
CA SER A 229 18.20 -2.93 7.12
C SER A 229 19.59 -3.35 7.61
N THR A 230 19.80 -4.66 7.89
CA THR A 230 21.11 -5.19 8.29
C THR A 230 22.10 -5.31 7.14
N LEU A 231 21.61 -5.43 5.89
CA LEU A 231 22.45 -5.41 4.69
C LEU A 231 22.90 -3.99 4.33
N LEU A 232 22.02 -2.99 4.50
CA LEU A 232 22.34 -1.58 4.29
C LEU A 232 23.24 -1.02 5.39
N PHE A 233 22.98 -1.41 6.65
CA PHE A 233 23.67 -0.90 7.83
C PHE A 233 24.42 -1.99 8.64
N PRO A 234 25.30 -2.83 8.06
CA PRO A 234 26.10 -3.77 8.85
C PRO A 234 27.06 -3.08 9.82
N SER A 235 27.49 -3.82 10.84
CA SER A 235 28.46 -3.40 11.84
C SER A 235 29.81 -3.03 11.19
N SER A 236 30.32 -1.84 11.52
CA SER A 236 31.61 -1.38 11.03
C SER A 236 32.75 -1.93 11.90
N PRO A 237 33.83 -2.47 11.30
CA PRO A 237 35.03 -2.90 12.04
C PRO A 237 35.90 -1.72 12.50
N ASN A 238 35.76 -0.53 11.89
CA ASN A 238 36.59 0.64 12.20
C ASN A 238 36.11 1.44 13.43
N ASN A 239 34.88 1.19 13.88
CA ASN A 239 34.31 1.79 15.09
C ASN A 239 34.33 0.76 16.22
N ASN A 240 34.16 1.21 17.47
CA ASN A 240 33.97 0.35 18.64
C ASN A 240 33.04 -0.83 18.31
N PRO A 241 33.55 -2.09 18.21
CA PRO A 241 32.81 -3.22 17.66
C PRO A 241 31.51 -3.52 18.41
N CYS A 242 31.50 -3.28 19.72
CA CYS A 242 30.32 -3.40 20.57
C CYS A 242 29.22 -2.42 20.16
N SER A 243 29.57 -1.13 20.08
CA SER A 243 28.64 -0.05 19.73
C SER A 243 28.06 -0.24 18.32
N SER A 244 28.89 -0.67 17.36
CA SER A 244 28.48 -0.85 15.97
C SER A 244 27.56 -2.06 15.80
N ALA A 245 27.82 -3.16 16.51
CA ALA A 245 26.92 -4.32 16.56
C ALA A 245 25.58 -4.00 17.23
N LEU A 246 25.61 -3.26 18.33
CA LEU A 246 24.40 -2.81 19.03
C LEU A 246 23.56 -1.89 18.13
N GLN A 247 24.21 -0.97 17.44
CA GLN A 247 23.55 -0.05 16.51
C GLN A 247 22.89 -0.78 15.34
N THR A 248 23.56 -1.77 14.75
CA THR A 248 22.98 -2.64 13.71
C THR A 248 21.77 -3.39 14.24
N SER A 249 21.86 -3.91 15.47
CA SER A 249 20.74 -4.61 16.10
C SER A 249 19.54 -3.70 16.32
N TYR A 250 19.74 -2.50 16.89
CA TYR A 250 18.65 -1.54 17.06
C TYR A 250 18.07 -1.09 15.71
N THR A 251 18.92 -0.86 14.70
CA THR A 251 18.46 -0.49 13.35
C THR A 251 17.50 -1.55 12.82
N ARG A 252 17.84 -2.84 12.94
CA ARG A 252 16.98 -3.95 12.57
C ARG A 252 15.64 -3.91 13.30
N HIS A 253 15.65 -4.00 14.62
CA HIS A 253 14.43 -4.20 15.39
C HIS A 253 13.51 -2.97 15.33
N PHE A 254 14.04 -1.75 15.31
CA PHE A 254 13.20 -0.56 15.13
C PHE A 254 12.64 -0.43 13.71
N SER A 255 13.38 -0.83 12.67
CA SER A 255 12.83 -0.86 11.31
C SER A 255 11.65 -1.82 11.21
N GLN A 256 11.78 -3.00 11.83
CA GLN A 256 10.70 -4.00 11.90
C GLN A 256 9.51 -3.47 12.71
N LEU A 257 9.76 -2.86 13.87
CA LEU A 257 8.72 -2.32 14.74
C LEU A 257 7.96 -1.19 14.06
N LEU A 258 8.66 -0.21 13.49
CA LEU A 258 8.02 0.93 12.80
C LEU A 258 7.16 0.46 11.63
N PHE A 259 7.65 -0.50 10.84
CA PHE A 259 6.88 -1.04 9.72
C PHE A 259 5.69 -1.87 10.20
N ALA A 260 5.87 -2.73 11.20
CA ALA A 260 4.78 -3.54 11.74
C ALA A 260 3.63 -2.69 12.31
N LEU A 261 3.96 -1.57 12.95
CA LEU A 261 3.00 -0.71 13.65
C LEU A 261 2.43 0.41 12.79
N HIS A 262 2.76 0.48 11.49
CA HIS A 262 2.41 1.63 10.65
C HIS A 262 0.92 1.64 10.25
N PRO A 263 0.12 2.67 10.58
CA PRO A 263 -1.33 2.66 10.33
C PRO A 263 -1.72 2.65 8.85
N THR A 264 -0.89 3.20 7.95
CA THR A 264 -1.12 3.16 6.49
C THR A 264 -1.20 1.74 5.92
N HIS A 265 -0.64 0.74 6.61
CA HIS A 265 -0.70 -0.64 6.10
C HIS A 265 -2.06 -1.28 6.32
N VAL A 266 -2.90 -0.72 7.22
CA VAL A 266 -4.14 -1.34 7.63
C VAL A 266 -5.08 -1.60 6.46
N GLU A 267 -5.25 -0.64 5.55
CA GLU A 267 -6.07 -0.88 4.36
C GLU A 267 -5.54 -2.05 3.52
N ALA A 268 -4.22 -2.11 3.30
CA ALA A 268 -3.63 -3.14 2.46
C ALA A 268 -3.73 -4.53 3.11
N VAL A 269 -3.70 -4.59 4.43
CA VAL A 269 -3.71 -5.85 5.20
C VAL A 269 -5.13 -6.32 5.55
N ALA A 270 -5.98 -5.42 6.05
CA ALA A 270 -7.34 -5.76 6.51
C ALA A 270 -8.30 -6.02 5.35
N ASN A 271 -8.14 -5.36 4.21
CA ASN A 271 -8.96 -5.61 3.02
C ASN A 271 -8.41 -6.81 2.23
N ALA A 272 -9.18 -7.89 2.14
CA ALA A 272 -8.79 -9.08 1.38
C ALA A 272 -8.47 -8.76 -0.09
N ALA A 273 -9.16 -7.78 -0.69
CA ALA A 273 -8.97 -7.38 -2.08
C ALA A 273 -7.61 -6.70 -2.37
N ASN A 274 -6.87 -6.30 -1.33
CA ASN A 274 -5.59 -5.62 -1.47
C ASN A 274 -4.37 -6.54 -1.44
N ARG A 275 -4.58 -7.86 -1.30
CA ARG A 275 -3.53 -8.88 -1.41
C ARG A 275 -2.58 -8.72 -2.60
N PRO A 276 -3.04 -8.36 -3.82
CA PRO A 276 -2.14 -8.15 -4.97
C PRO A 276 -0.96 -7.22 -4.67
N HIS A 277 -1.22 -6.13 -3.95
CA HIS A 277 -0.21 -5.11 -3.66
C HIS A 277 0.79 -5.58 -2.59
N LEU A 278 0.33 -6.34 -1.59
CA LEU A 278 1.19 -6.96 -0.58
C LEU A 278 2.13 -8.00 -1.20
N LEU A 279 1.61 -8.87 -2.08
CA LEU A 279 2.43 -9.86 -2.79
C LEU A 279 3.45 -9.19 -3.71
N GLY A 280 3.04 -8.15 -4.45
CA GLY A 280 3.96 -7.37 -5.28
C GLY A 280 5.12 -6.77 -4.48
N LEU A 281 4.83 -6.19 -3.31
CA LEU A 281 5.88 -5.66 -2.42
C LEU A 281 6.75 -6.78 -1.82
N LEU A 282 6.16 -7.90 -1.40
CA LEU A 282 6.89 -9.05 -0.87
C LEU A 282 7.93 -9.56 -1.88
N PHE A 283 7.52 -9.79 -3.13
CA PHE A 283 8.41 -10.29 -4.18
C PHE A 283 9.50 -9.28 -4.54
N ASN A 284 9.17 -7.99 -4.64
CA ASN A 284 10.16 -6.94 -4.88
C ASN A 284 11.15 -6.79 -3.73
N ALA A 285 10.70 -6.88 -2.47
CA ALA A 285 11.57 -6.79 -1.30
C ALA A 285 12.51 -8.00 -1.20
N ALA A 286 12.07 -9.19 -1.60
CA ALA A 286 12.89 -10.41 -1.57
C ALA A 286 14.07 -10.36 -2.54
N ILE A 287 13.93 -9.70 -3.70
CA ILE A 287 14.99 -9.61 -4.71
C ILE A 287 15.99 -8.47 -4.48
N VAL A 288 15.85 -7.68 -3.41
CA VAL A 288 16.77 -6.58 -3.05
C VAL A 288 18.20 -7.08 -2.77
N ASP A 289 18.34 -8.29 -2.22
CA ASP A 289 19.63 -8.87 -1.90
C ASP A 289 20.43 -9.20 -3.17
N PRO A 290 21.61 -8.59 -3.40
CA PRO A 290 22.46 -8.88 -4.55
C PRO A 290 23.00 -10.32 -4.56
N SER A 291 22.88 -11.07 -3.46
CA SER A 291 23.23 -12.49 -3.36
C SER A 291 22.12 -13.43 -3.86
N PHE A 292 20.90 -12.92 -4.06
CA PHE A 292 19.77 -13.73 -4.50
C PHE A 292 20.03 -14.35 -5.89
N PRO A 293 19.64 -15.61 -6.18
CA PRO A 293 19.91 -16.22 -7.48
C PRO A 293 19.29 -15.44 -8.66
N LEU A 294 20.02 -15.32 -9.77
CA LEU A 294 19.59 -14.54 -10.94
C LEU A 294 18.25 -15.02 -11.52
N VAL A 295 18.08 -16.34 -11.65
CA VAL A 295 16.81 -16.94 -12.10
C VAL A 295 15.66 -16.59 -11.15
N GLY A 296 15.93 -16.59 -9.84
CA GLY A 296 14.96 -16.16 -8.84
C GLY A 296 14.54 -14.71 -8.99
N VAL A 297 15.45 -13.81 -9.40
CA VAL A 297 15.12 -12.40 -9.63
C VAL A 297 14.08 -12.24 -10.74
N ALA A 298 14.26 -12.90 -11.89
CA ALA A 298 13.28 -12.87 -12.97
C ALA A 298 11.93 -13.46 -12.56
N LEU A 299 11.95 -14.62 -11.88
CA LEU A 299 10.73 -15.29 -11.44
C LEU A 299 9.93 -14.44 -10.47
N LEU A 300 10.56 -13.94 -9.39
CA LEU A 300 9.86 -13.13 -8.40
C LEU A 300 9.42 -11.77 -8.96
N SER A 301 10.23 -11.13 -9.80
CA SER A 301 9.81 -9.89 -10.49
C SER A 301 8.61 -10.14 -11.40
N GLY A 302 8.61 -11.22 -12.19
CA GLY A 302 7.48 -11.61 -13.03
C GLY A 302 6.23 -11.92 -12.21
N MET A 303 6.38 -12.67 -11.11
CA MET A 303 5.28 -12.94 -10.17
C MET A 303 4.71 -11.64 -9.57
N GLY A 304 5.56 -10.66 -9.25
CA GLY A 304 5.14 -9.33 -8.81
C GLY A 304 4.22 -8.64 -9.81
N LEU A 305 4.63 -8.62 -11.09
CA LEU A 305 3.83 -8.02 -12.19
C LEU A 305 2.52 -8.76 -12.45
N LEU A 306 2.51 -10.08 -12.30
CA LEU A 306 1.31 -10.93 -12.43
C LEU A 306 0.37 -10.84 -11.22
N CYS A 307 0.85 -10.36 -10.07
CA CYS A 307 0.01 -9.97 -8.94
C CYS A 307 -0.60 -8.58 -9.17
N ALA A 308 0.24 -7.57 -9.42
CA ALA A 308 -0.23 -6.22 -9.66
C ALA A 308 0.76 -5.42 -10.51
N GLU A 309 0.25 -4.70 -11.49
CA GLU A 309 1.03 -3.77 -12.32
C GLU A 309 1.75 -2.70 -11.49
N THR A 310 1.21 -2.34 -10.32
CA THR A 310 1.86 -1.42 -9.37
C THR A 310 3.19 -1.94 -8.81
N ALA A 311 3.50 -3.23 -8.99
CA ALA A 311 4.81 -3.78 -8.67
C ALA A 311 5.95 -3.19 -9.53
N LEU A 312 5.63 -2.46 -10.62
CA LEU A 312 6.59 -1.67 -11.38
C LEU A 312 7.22 -0.54 -10.56
N PHE A 313 6.43 0.14 -9.72
CA PHE A 313 6.87 1.38 -9.08
C PHE A 313 8.00 1.19 -8.06
N PRO A 314 8.06 0.11 -7.25
CA PRO A 314 9.18 -0.12 -6.34
C PRO A 314 10.48 -0.57 -7.01
N LEU A 315 10.48 -0.96 -8.28
CA LEU A 315 11.68 -1.55 -8.93
C LEU A 315 12.89 -0.61 -8.99
N PRO A 316 12.77 0.69 -9.34
CA PRO A 316 13.90 1.61 -9.24
C PRO A 316 14.50 1.63 -7.83
N ALA A 317 13.66 1.57 -6.80
CA ALA A 317 14.11 1.52 -5.42
C ALA A 317 14.85 0.22 -5.07
N VAL A 318 14.38 -0.92 -5.59
CA VAL A 318 15.05 -2.22 -5.48
C VAL A 318 16.45 -2.17 -6.12
N LEU A 319 16.56 -1.63 -7.34
CA LEU A 319 17.85 -1.53 -8.07
C LEU A 319 18.87 -0.68 -7.30
N VAL A 320 18.43 0.48 -6.81
CA VAL A 320 19.29 1.39 -6.05
C VAL A 320 19.69 0.77 -4.71
N THR A 321 18.76 0.14 -4.00
CA THR A 321 19.04 -0.54 -2.73
C THR A 321 20.05 -1.68 -2.93
N MET A 322 19.87 -2.48 -3.98
CA MET A 322 20.81 -3.53 -4.38
C MET A 322 22.20 -2.96 -4.71
N THR A 323 22.25 -1.83 -5.43
CA THR A 323 23.51 -1.11 -5.72
C THR A 323 24.21 -0.69 -4.44
N ALA A 324 23.49 -0.08 -3.50
CA ALA A 324 24.03 0.41 -2.24
C ALA A 324 24.60 -0.73 -1.38
N ILE A 325 23.88 -1.86 -1.29
CA ILE A 325 24.36 -3.05 -0.57
C ILE A 325 25.64 -3.58 -1.23
N ARG A 326 25.64 -3.78 -2.56
CA ARG A 326 26.79 -4.36 -3.26
C ARG A 326 28.02 -3.44 -3.27
N TYR A 327 27.81 -2.13 -3.41
CA TYR A 327 28.86 -1.13 -3.32
C TYR A 327 29.55 -1.23 -1.96
N ARG A 328 28.76 -1.28 -0.89
CA ARG A 328 29.28 -1.37 0.47
C ARG A 328 30.05 -2.68 0.72
N GLU A 329 29.52 -3.83 0.29
CA GLU A 329 30.22 -5.11 0.39
C GLU A 329 31.62 -5.05 -0.24
N ARG A 330 31.73 -4.43 -1.42
CA ARG A 330 33.02 -4.28 -2.13
C ARG A 330 33.98 -3.34 -1.42
N VAL A 331 33.49 -2.22 -0.88
CA VAL A 331 34.31 -1.28 -0.09
C VAL A 331 34.90 -1.99 1.14
N VAL A 332 34.08 -2.77 1.87
CA VAL A 332 34.53 -3.53 3.04
C VAL A 332 35.57 -4.59 2.67
N MET A 333 35.32 -5.39 1.63
CA MET A 333 36.26 -6.41 1.16
C MET A 333 37.62 -5.80 0.76
N ARG A 334 37.61 -4.65 0.08
CA ARG A 334 38.82 -3.96 -0.35
C ARG A 334 39.63 -3.40 0.83
N THR A 335 38.94 -2.88 1.84
CA THR A 335 39.60 -2.40 3.06
C THR A 335 40.35 -3.56 3.73
N GLN A 336 39.74 -4.74 3.81
CA GLN A 336 40.35 -5.92 4.42
C GLN A 336 41.55 -6.48 3.64
N THR A 337 41.51 -6.47 2.31
CA THR A 337 42.65 -6.89 1.49
C THR A 337 43.83 -5.93 1.69
N THR A 338 43.59 -4.62 1.63
CA THR A 338 44.66 -3.63 1.85
C THR A 338 45.31 -3.75 3.23
N THR A 339 44.54 -4.02 4.30
CA THR A 339 45.12 -4.24 5.64
C THR A 339 45.97 -5.50 5.70
N ARG A 340 45.59 -6.58 5.02
CA ARG A 340 46.38 -7.82 4.97
C ARG A 340 47.68 -7.63 4.20
N ASP A 341 47.63 -6.95 3.07
CA ASP A 341 48.81 -6.71 2.23
C ASP A 341 49.84 -5.86 3.00
N THR A 342 49.39 -4.84 3.75
CA THR A 342 50.28 -4.04 4.61
C THR A 342 50.84 -4.79 5.82
N MET A 343 50.16 -5.84 6.31
CA MET A 343 50.68 -6.68 7.40
C MET A 343 51.61 -7.78 6.88
N GLY A 344 51.42 -8.26 5.65
CA GLY A 344 52.30 -9.26 5.02
C GLY A 344 53.62 -8.67 4.53
N GLN A 345 53.65 -7.39 4.15
CA GLN A 345 54.88 -6.68 3.75
C GLN A 345 55.81 -6.31 4.92
N HIS A 346 55.40 -6.52 6.18
CA HIS A 346 56.28 -6.29 7.33
C HIS A 346 57.19 -7.48 7.66
N ASP A 347 57.04 -8.62 6.97
CA ASP A 347 57.84 -9.84 7.18
C ASP A 347 58.85 -10.14 6.04
N GLU A 348 58.92 -9.31 4.98
CA GLU A 348 59.94 -9.43 3.93
C GLU A 348 60.70 -8.10 3.75
N ASP A 349 61.93 -8.06 4.26
CA ASP A 349 62.92 -7.02 3.97
C ASP A 349 63.24 -7.05 2.46
N THR A 350 62.74 -6.09 1.68
CA THR A 350 63.27 -5.85 0.33
C THR A 350 63.26 -4.35 0.02
N GLU A 351 64.39 -3.89 -0.52
CA GLU A 351 64.76 -2.50 -0.82
C GLU A 351 63.75 -1.74 -1.71
N PRO A 352 63.69 -0.39 -1.61
CA PRO A 352 62.78 0.42 -2.40
C PRO A 352 63.29 0.57 -3.83
N ASN A 353 62.72 -0.20 -4.77
CA ASN A 353 62.91 0.09 -6.20
C ASN A 353 61.87 1.09 -6.70
N ASN A 354 62.37 2.06 -7.46
CA ASN A 354 61.64 3.13 -8.11
C ASN A 354 60.51 2.59 -9.01
N GLU A 355 59.26 2.77 -8.59
CA GLU A 355 58.06 2.62 -9.42
C GLU A 355 57.41 3.99 -9.62
N GLU A 356 58.04 4.86 -10.43
CA GLU A 356 57.41 6.13 -10.85
C GLU A 356 56.51 5.97 -12.10
N ASP A 357 56.56 4.81 -12.79
CA ASP A 357 55.79 4.58 -14.03
C ASP A 357 54.44 3.85 -13.86
N SER A 358 54.00 3.55 -12.63
CA SER A 358 52.69 2.89 -12.35
C SER A 358 51.62 3.82 -11.76
N ASP A 359 51.99 5.09 -11.51
CA ASP A 359 51.23 6.03 -10.68
C ASP A 359 50.00 6.65 -11.40
N GLU A 360 50.03 6.78 -12.73
CA GLU A 360 48.85 7.13 -13.54
C GLU A 360 47.89 5.95 -13.75
N GLU A 361 48.42 4.73 -13.86
CA GLU A 361 47.60 3.53 -14.08
C GLU A 361 46.83 3.12 -12.81
N LEU A 362 47.39 3.36 -11.62
CA LEU A 362 46.76 3.06 -10.33
C LEU A 362 45.69 4.09 -9.92
N ALA A 363 45.84 5.35 -10.34
CA ALA A 363 44.80 6.38 -10.23
C ALA A 363 43.62 6.11 -11.19
N SER A 364 43.88 5.47 -12.34
CA SER A 364 42.86 5.05 -13.32
C SER A 364 42.06 3.81 -12.93
N LYS A 365 42.53 2.98 -11.96
CA LYS A 365 41.82 1.83 -11.32
C LYS A 365 40.73 2.30 -10.35
N SER A 366 39.95 3.22 -10.89
CA SER A 366 39.12 4.26 -10.29
C SER A 366 37.77 3.72 -9.84
N ILE A 367 37.31 4.23 -8.68
CA ILE A 367 35.91 4.22 -8.22
C ILE A 367 35.27 2.82 -8.12
N VAL A 368 35.18 2.27 -6.90
CA VAL A 368 34.51 0.98 -6.59
C VAL A 368 33.09 0.86 -7.18
N LEU A 369 32.42 1.99 -7.45
CA LEU A 369 31.10 2.08 -8.07
C LEU A 369 31.04 1.48 -9.47
N GLY A 370 32.02 1.71 -10.35
CA GLY A 370 32.02 1.17 -11.72
C GLY A 370 31.98 -0.37 -11.72
N PRO A 371 32.94 -1.04 -11.06
CA PRO A 371 32.93 -2.48 -10.88
C PRO A 371 31.69 -3.02 -10.15
N THR A 372 31.08 -2.21 -9.26
CA THR A 372 29.80 -2.56 -8.62
C THR A 372 28.68 -2.66 -9.65
N LEU A 373 28.51 -1.62 -10.48
CA LEU A 373 27.48 -1.57 -11.52
C LEU A 373 27.66 -2.70 -12.54
N VAL A 374 28.88 -2.94 -13.01
CA VAL A 374 29.18 -4.05 -13.93
C VAL A 374 28.77 -5.39 -13.34
N SER A 375 28.97 -5.61 -12.04
CA SER A 375 28.61 -6.88 -11.40
C SER A 375 27.10 -7.09 -11.20
N LEU A 376 26.31 -6.02 -11.23
CA LEU A 376 24.85 -6.08 -11.13
C LEU A 376 24.17 -5.95 -12.49
N LEU A 377 24.91 -5.61 -13.55
CA LEU A 377 24.40 -5.40 -14.90
C LEU A 377 23.52 -6.57 -15.40
N PRO A 378 23.88 -7.86 -15.22
CA PRO A 378 22.99 -8.95 -15.65
C PRO A 378 21.63 -8.93 -14.97
N ARG A 379 21.57 -8.51 -13.70
CA ARG A 379 20.32 -8.38 -12.94
C ARG A 379 19.49 -7.20 -13.44
N TYR A 380 20.14 -6.09 -13.76
CA TYR A 380 19.47 -4.89 -14.27
C TYR A 380 18.86 -5.14 -15.64
N LEU A 381 19.63 -5.74 -16.54
CA LEU A 381 19.16 -6.13 -17.87
C LEU A 381 18.01 -7.12 -17.77
N LEU A 382 18.10 -8.11 -16.89
CA LEU A 382 17.05 -9.10 -16.71
C LEU A 382 15.76 -8.46 -16.17
N LEU A 383 15.86 -7.61 -15.15
CA LEU A 383 14.70 -6.89 -14.62
C LEU A 383 14.10 -5.98 -15.70
N LEU A 384 14.91 -5.17 -16.38
CA LEU A 384 14.43 -4.31 -17.47
C LEU A 384 13.72 -5.12 -18.55
N LEU A 385 14.32 -6.22 -18.99
CA LEU A 385 13.75 -7.12 -20.00
C LEU A 385 12.41 -7.70 -19.54
N THR A 386 12.31 -8.21 -18.31
CA THR A 386 11.04 -8.75 -17.78
C THR A 386 9.93 -7.70 -17.78
N ASN A 387 10.25 -6.46 -17.40
CA ASN A 387 9.26 -5.37 -17.36
C ASN A 387 8.87 -4.88 -18.75
N VAL A 388 9.83 -4.73 -19.66
CA VAL A 388 9.57 -4.34 -21.05
C VAL A 388 8.73 -5.42 -21.74
N LEU A 389 9.06 -6.70 -21.57
CA LEU A 389 8.26 -7.80 -22.13
C LEU A 389 6.84 -7.81 -21.58
N TYR A 390 6.66 -7.57 -20.26
CA TYR A 390 5.33 -7.44 -19.66
C TYR A 390 4.53 -6.29 -20.29
N LEU A 391 5.12 -5.10 -20.40
CA LEU A 391 4.44 -3.93 -20.97
C LEU A 391 4.16 -4.10 -22.47
N LEU A 392 5.09 -4.67 -23.23
CA LEU A 392 4.89 -4.98 -24.64
C LEU A 392 3.76 -6.00 -24.84
N TYR A 393 3.71 -7.04 -24.01
CA TYR A 393 2.61 -8.00 -24.03
C TYR A 393 1.26 -7.32 -23.73
N ARG A 394 1.21 -6.45 -22.71
CA ARG A 394 0.00 -5.70 -22.35
C ARG A 394 -0.44 -4.76 -23.47
N HIS A 395 0.51 -4.08 -24.10
CA HIS A 395 0.28 -3.18 -25.22
C HIS A 395 -0.21 -3.92 -26.47
N ALA A 396 0.45 -5.01 -26.85
CA ALA A 396 0.07 -5.84 -27.99
C ALA A 396 -1.36 -6.40 -27.88
N ASN A 397 -1.82 -6.67 -26.66
CA ASN A 397 -3.18 -7.14 -26.39
C ASN A 397 -4.20 -6.02 -26.14
N GLY A 398 -3.83 -4.74 -26.29
CA GLY A 398 -4.75 -3.61 -26.08
C GLY A 398 -5.25 -3.47 -24.62
N THR A 399 -4.50 -3.99 -23.65
CA THR A 399 -4.92 -4.04 -22.23
C THR A 399 -4.27 -2.97 -21.35
N LEU A 400 -3.49 -2.06 -21.94
CA LEU A 400 -2.77 -1.01 -21.20
C LEU A 400 -3.66 0.20 -20.86
N SER A 401 -4.64 0.51 -21.72
CA SER A 401 -5.52 1.68 -21.58
C SER A 401 -6.90 1.29 -21.11
N ILE A 402 -7.42 2.01 -20.12
CA ILE A 402 -8.79 1.88 -19.65
C ILE A 402 -9.72 2.60 -20.65
N PRO A 403 -10.87 1.99 -21.04
CA PRO A 403 -11.85 2.64 -21.89
C PRO A 403 -12.29 4.02 -21.34
N PRO A 404 -12.45 5.04 -22.20
CA PRO A 404 -12.90 6.36 -21.76
C PRO A 404 -14.31 6.28 -21.16
N GLY A 405 -14.55 7.02 -20.08
CA GLY A 405 -15.83 7.03 -19.38
C GLY A 405 -16.02 5.95 -18.32
N LEU A 406 -15.09 4.98 -18.19
CA LEU A 406 -15.19 3.94 -17.16
C LEU A 406 -14.76 4.45 -15.77
N ILE A 407 -13.80 5.37 -15.72
CA ILE A 407 -13.38 6.07 -14.49
C ILE A 407 -14.31 7.25 -14.25
N ARG A 408 -14.87 7.33 -13.04
CA ARG A 408 -15.78 8.41 -12.66
C ARG A 408 -14.98 9.69 -12.33
N PRO A 409 -15.46 10.89 -12.71
CA PRO A 409 -14.87 12.14 -12.22
C PRO A 409 -14.85 12.23 -10.69
N ALA A 410 -15.84 11.59 -10.04
CA ALA A 410 -15.95 11.47 -8.59
C ALA A 410 -14.81 10.68 -7.92
N GLU A 411 -14.02 9.91 -8.67
CA GLU A 411 -12.89 9.12 -8.13
C GLU A 411 -11.60 9.93 -7.97
N ASN A 412 -11.44 10.98 -8.77
CA ASN A 412 -10.33 11.92 -8.66
C ASN A 412 -10.77 13.30 -9.17
N PRO A 413 -10.91 14.31 -8.28
CA PRO A 413 -11.41 15.64 -8.64
C PRO A 413 -10.51 16.39 -9.63
N TYR A 414 -9.28 15.93 -9.83
CA TYR A 414 -8.33 16.50 -10.78
C TYR A 414 -8.29 15.75 -12.12
N TYR A 415 -8.91 14.56 -12.21
CA TYR A 415 -8.85 13.70 -13.39
C TYR A 415 -9.25 14.43 -14.67
N ASN A 416 -10.36 15.15 -14.66
CA ASN A 416 -10.85 15.89 -15.83
C ASN A 416 -10.16 17.23 -16.05
N LYS A 417 -9.41 17.74 -15.07
CA LYS A 417 -8.72 19.03 -15.15
C LYS A 417 -7.33 18.93 -15.78
N VAL A 418 -6.71 17.77 -15.67
CA VAL A 418 -5.42 17.44 -16.28
C VAL A 418 -5.55 17.46 -17.80
N GLY A 419 -4.97 18.48 -18.45
CA GLY A 419 -4.88 18.61 -19.91
C GLY A 419 -5.99 19.44 -20.58
N THR A 420 -7.02 19.86 -19.84
CA THR A 420 -8.16 20.64 -20.39
C THR A 420 -8.24 22.05 -19.80
N THR A 421 -8.08 22.19 -18.48
CA THR A 421 -8.35 23.45 -17.75
C THR A 421 -7.15 23.95 -16.96
N TRP A 422 -6.23 23.07 -16.55
CA TRP A 422 -5.06 23.46 -15.77
C TRP A 422 -3.86 23.83 -16.63
N SER A 423 -3.25 24.99 -16.33
CA SER A 423 -1.87 25.27 -16.74
C SER A 423 -0.89 24.33 -16.04
N LEU A 424 0.31 24.14 -16.64
CA LEU A 424 1.35 23.28 -16.06
C LEU A 424 1.72 23.70 -14.62
N ALA A 425 1.82 25.00 -14.36
CA ALA A 425 2.12 25.53 -13.04
C ALA A 425 1.03 25.19 -12.01
N ARG A 426 -0.25 25.35 -12.36
CA ARG A 426 -1.38 25.03 -11.48
C ARG A 426 -1.46 23.53 -11.18
N ARG A 427 -1.14 22.69 -12.17
CA ARG A 427 -1.01 21.23 -12.00
C ARG A 427 0.11 20.88 -11.04
N MET A 428 1.32 21.39 -11.28
CA MET A 428 2.49 21.14 -10.41
C MET A 428 2.21 21.56 -8.96
N MET A 429 1.59 22.74 -8.78
CA MET A 429 1.24 23.24 -7.46
C MET A 429 0.29 22.28 -6.73
N ASN A 430 -0.88 21.98 -7.30
CA ASN A 430 -1.88 21.09 -6.67
C ASN A 430 -1.32 19.70 -6.37
N TYR A 431 -0.63 19.08 -7.32
CA TYR A 431 -0.07 17.75 -7.10
C TYR A 431 1.17 17.74 -6.19
N SER A 432 1.94 18.83 -6.08
CA SER A 432 3.03 18.93 -5.10
C SER A 432 2.49 18.90 -3.67
N TYR A 433 1.34 19.53 -3.42
CA TYR A 433 0.67 19.47 -2.12
C TYR A 433 0.12 18.06 -1.84
N VAL A 434 -0.58 17.45 -2.82
CA VAL A 434 -1.04 16.05 -2.71
C VAL A 434 0.15 15.13 -2.40
N THR A 435 1.23 15.21 -3.16
CA THR A 435 2.45 14.39 -2.93
C THR A 435 3.02 14.62 -1.53
N SER A 436 3.04 15.87 -1.06
CA SER A 436 3.55 16.22 0.28
C SER A 436 2.74 15.56 1.40
N LEU A 437 1.41 15.51 1.28
CA LEU A 437 0.54 14.81 2.24
C LEU A 437 0.87 13.32 2.31
N HIS A 438 1.16 12.70 1.16
CA HIS A 438 1.50 11.28 1.11
C HIS A 438 2.92 10.98 1.59
N ILE A 439 3.86 11.92 1.41
CA ILE A 439 5.17 11.85 2.05
C ILE A 439 5.01 11.91 3.58
N LEU A 440 4.18 12.82 4.11
CA LEU A 440 3.86 12.86 5.55
C LEU A 440 3.23 11.55 6.02
N LYS A 441 2.28 11.02 5.25
CA LYS A 441 1.65 9.73 5.52
C LYS A 441 2.68 8.60 5.61
N SER A 442 3.68 8.59 4.72
CA SER A 442 4.75 7.58 4.72
C SER A 442 5.65 7.60 5.96
N VAL A 443 5.69 8.72 6.69
CA VAL A 443 6.41 8.84 7.98
C VAL A 443 5.47 8.69 9.19
N GLY A 444 4.21 8.31 8.97
CA GLY A 444 3.21 8.11 10.02
C GLY A 444 2.46 9.37 10.46
N VAL A 445 2.61 10.47 9.72
CA VAL A 445 2.01 11.77 10.04
C VAL A 445 0.84 12.03 9.11
N GLU A 446 -0.36 12.16 9.66
CA GLU A 446 -1.60 12.28 8.89
C GLU A 446 -2.49 13.37 9.50
N TRP A 447 -2.67 14.48 8.79
CA TRP A 447 -3.35 15.68 9.31
C TRP A 447 -4.80 15.81 8.80
N ILE A 448 -5.11 15.22 7.63
CA ILE A 448 -6.46 15.20 7.06
C ILE A 448 -7.22 13.95 7.54
N GLY A 449 -6.50 12.86 7.79
CA GLY A 449 -7.04 11.58 8.26
C GLY A 449 -6.71 10.45 7.29
N PHE A 450 -6.62 9.22 7.78
CA PHE A 450 -6.15 8.09 6.97
C PHE A 450 -7.09 7.69 5.83
N SER A 451 -8.34 8.16 5.83
CA SER A 451 -9.34 7.88 4.78
C SER A 451 -9.39 8.96 3.69
N HIS A 452 -8.43 9.90 3.63
CA HIS A 452 -8.61 11.09 2.79
C HIS A 452 -8.68 10.85 1.28
N GLU A 453 -8.22 9.69 0.85
CA GLU A 453 -8.12 9.26 -0.54
C GLU A 453 -9.45 8.81 -1.14
N TYR A 454 -10.43 8.50 -0.28
CA TYR A 454 -11.77 8.09 -0.69
C TYR A 454 -12.70 9.26 -1.04
N GLY A 455 -12.23 10.50 -0.83
CA GLY A 455 -13.07 11.68 -0.92
C GLY A 455 -12.82 12.52 -2.15
N TYR A 456 -13.80 12.54 -3.07
CA TYR A 456 -13.96 13.65 -3.99
C TYR A 456 -13.96 14.97 -3.21
N ASP A 457 -13.21 15.96 -3.68
CA ASP A 457 -13.07 17.28 -3.05
C ASP A 457 -12.58 17.27 -1.58
N CYS A 458 -11.94 16.17 -1.12
CA CYS A 458 -11.34 16.14 0.21
C CYS A 458 -10.04 16.95 0.31
N ILE A 459 -9.27 16.95 -0.78
CA ILE A 459 -8.16 17.88 -0.98
C ILE A 459 -8.66 18.91 -1.98
N PRO A 460 -9.23 20.05 -1.53
CA PRO A 460 -9.78 21.03 -2.44
C PRO A 460 -8.64 21.71 -3.22
N GLU A 461 -8.95 22.07 -4.45
CA GLU A 461 -8.01 22.75 -5.34
C GLU A 461 -7.46 24.04 -4.72
N MET A 462 -6.14 24.24 -4.84
CA MET A 462 -5.49 25.50 -4.47
C MET A 462 -5.86 26.57 -5.51
N ARG A 463 -6.49 27.65 -5.03
CA ARG A 463 -6.81 28.83 -5.83
C ARG A 463 -5.73 29.87 -5.57
N VAL A 464 -4.88 30.13 -6.57
CA VAL A 464 -4.02 31.32 -6.55
C VAL A 464 -4.87 32.46 -7.07
N GLY A 465 -5.08 33.48 -6.24
CA GLY A 465 -5.76 34.71 -6.66
C GLY A 465 -4.85 35.46 -7.62
N VAL A 466 -5.10 35.32 -8.93
CA VAL A 466 -4.67 36.36 -9.87
C VAL A 466 -5.73 37.44 -9.76
N LEU A 467 -5.46 38.49 -8.99
CA LEU A 467 -6.17 39.75 -9.14
C LEU A 467 -5.73 40.34 -10.48
N GLU A 468 -6.48 40.07 -11.54
CA GLU A 468 -6.47 40.94 -12.72
C GLU A 468 -7.26 42.21 -12.36
N GLU A 469 -6.66 43.08 -11.55
CA GLU A 469 -7.02 44.49 -11.54
C GLU A 469 -5.82 45.28 -12.10
N GLU A 470 -6.08 45.89 -13.25
CA GLU A 470 -5.29 46.91 -13.97
C GLU A 470 -3.88 47.23 -13.42
N GLY A 471 -2.86 46.58 -13.97
CA GLY A 471 -1.52 47.16 -14.08
C GLY A 471 -0.55 47.00 -12.90
N MET A 472 -0.88 46.24 -11.84
CA MET A 472 0.08 45.90 -10.79
C MET A 472 0.12 44.39 -10.51
N VAL A 473 1.27 43.76 -10.75
CA VAL A 473 1.53 42.34 -10.43
C VAL A 473 1.67 42.19 -8.91
N GLY A 474 0.53 42.15 -8.20
CA GLY A 474 0.45 41.78 -6.80
C GLY A 474 0.15 40.28 -6.66
N VAL A 475 1.12 39.49 -6.20
CA VAL A 475 0.89 38.08 -5.84
C VAL A 475 0.05 38.05 -4.57
N SER A 476 -1.26 37.90 -4.69
CA SER A 476 -2.19 37.92 -3.55
C SER A 476 -2.45 36.51 -3.02
N VAL A 477 -2.14 36.34 -1.73
CA VAL A 477 -2.33 35.18 -0.84
C VAL A 477 -1.70 33.87 -1.34
N VAL A 478 -0.47 33.60 -0.90
CA VAL A 478 0.10 32.24 -0.94
C VAL A 478 -0.76 31.35 -0.04
N ASP A 479 -1.47 30.41 -0.64
CA ASP A 479 -2.18 29.36 0.10
C ASP A 479 -1.18 28.70 1.07
N LEU A 480 -1.44 28.77 2.39
CA LEU A 480 -0.52 28.26 3.42
C LEU A 480 -0.16 26.78 3.22
N ARG A 481 -1.00 26.03 2.49
CA ARG A 481 -0.76 24.64 2.12
C ARG A 481 0.50 24.45 1.26
N LEU A 482 0.94 25.48 0.53
CA LEU A 482 2.21 25.49 -0.20
C LEU A 482 3.44 25.43 0.72
N GLY A 483 3.29 25.72 2.02
CA GLY A 483 4.37 25.60 2.99
C GLY A 483 4.94 24.18 3.08
N TRP A 484 4.10 23.15 2.92
CA TRP A 484 4.54 21.74 2.95
C TRP A 484 5.49 21.38 1.81
N PRO A 485 5.11 21.52 0.51
CA PRO A 485 6.03 21.21 -0.59
C PRO A 485 7.28 22.08 -0.56
N ILE A 486 7.17 23.36 -0.19
CA ILE A 486 8.34 24.25 -0.06
C ILE A 486 9.27 23.76 1.06
N GLY A 487 8.72 23.42 2.22
CA GLY A 487 9.49 22.87 3.34
C GLY A 487 10.23 21.58 2.97
N PHE A 488 9.56 20.65 2.30
CA PHE A 488 10.19 19.43 1.81
C PHE A 488 11.29 19.70 0.79
N MET A 489 11.10 20.66 -0.11
CA MET A 489 12.13 21.08 -1.07
C MET A 489 13.37 21.62 -0.34
N VAL A 490 13.20 22.51 0.64
CA VAL A 490 14.31 23.09 1.42
C VAL A 490 15.07 22.01 2.18
N VAL A 491 14.36 21.10 2.86
CA VAL A 491 14.97 19.97 3.58
C VAL A 491 15.72 19.05 2.61
N SER A 492 15.14 18.73 1.47
CA SER A 492 15.77 17.86 0.46
C SER A 492 17.04 18.49 -0.12
N ILE A 493 17.03 19.78 -0.44
CA ILE A 493 18.22 20.51 -0.91
C ILE A 493 19.29 20.50 0.19
N GLY A 494 18.91 20.79 1.44
CA GLY A 494 19.84 20.75 2.58
C GLY A 494 20.49 19.37 2.75
N LEU A 495 19.71 18.29 2.63
CA LEU A 495 20.22 16.91 2.67
C LEU A 495 21.15 16.60 1.49
N CYS A 496 20.83 17.03 0.27
CA CYS A 496 21.71 16.88 -0.89
C CYS A 496 23.06 17.57 -0.68
N VAL A 497 23.04 18.83 -0.21
CA VAL A 497 24.24 19.61 0.10
C VAL A 497 25.04 18.92 1.20
N TRP A 498 24.39 18.47 2.28
CA TRP A 498 25.05 17.76 3.38
C TRP A 498 25.66 16.42 2.94
N CYS A 499 24.96 15.64 2.11
CA CYS A 499 25.51 14.39 1.58
C CYS A 499 26.73 14.64 0.68
N TRP A 500 26.71 15.70 -0.13
CA TRP A 500 27.80 16.07 -1.03
C TRP A 500 29.04 16.59 -0.29
N TYR A 501 28.88 17.58 0.58
CA TYR A 501 29.99 18.28 1.24
C TYR A 501 30.37 17.68 2.61
N GLY A 502 29.46 16.96 3.27
CA GLY A 502 29.63 16.48 4.65
C GLY A 502 29.31 17.56 5.71
N GLY A 503 29.31 17.18 6.99
CA GLY A 503 28.94 18.05 8.12
C GLY A 503 29.94 19.15 8.50
N GLY A 504 30.78 19.61 7.57
CA GLY A 504 31.90 20.53 7.83
C GLY A 504 31.69 21.98 7.41
N VAL A 505 30.45 22.48 7.36
CA VAL A 505 30.15 23.87 6.93
C VAL A 505 30.13 24.88 8.10
N GLY A 506 30.49 24.47 9.32
CA GLY A 506 30.59 25.39 10.46
C GLY A 506 31.67 25.01 11.47
N GLY A 507 32.71 25.84 11.56
CA GLY A 507 33.56 25.96 12.75
C GLY A 507 34.77 25.03 12.81
N GLY A 508 35.91 25.51 12.31
CA GLY A 508 37.21 24.88 12.53
C GLY A 508 38.23 25.31 11.48
N ARG A 509 38.70 26.56 11.54
CA ARG A 509 39.98 26.96 10.94
C ARG A 509 41.09 26.25 11.72
N ASP A 510 41.29 24.96 11.46
CA ASP A 510 42.60 24.35 11.70
C ASP A 510 43.34 24.38 10.36
N THR A 511 43.90 25.57 10.10
CA THR A 511 45.03 25.74 9.20
C THR A 511 46.20 24.94 9.74
N SER A 512 46.21 23.65 9.45
CA SER A 512 47.44 22.87 9.38
C SER A 512 47.36 22.11 8.08
N ALA A 513 48.08 22.63 7.09
CA ALA A 513 48.42 21.94 5.86
C ALA A 513 49.29 20.72 6.21
N ALA A 514 48.67 19.71 6.82
CA ALA A 514 49.25 18.41 7.06
C ALA A 514 48.95 17.56 5.82
N VAL A 515 49.99 16.98 5.25
CA VAL A 515 49.99 16.03 4.14
C VAL A 515 48.77 15.10 4.23
N THR A 516 47.68 15.43 3.51
CA THR A 516 46.54 14.53 3.39
C THR A 516 47.03 13.30 2.65
N SER A 517 47.13 12.16 3.34
CA SER A 517 47.54 10.91 2.71
C SER A 517 46.59 10.62 1.54
N ARG A 518 47.11 10.06 0.43
CA ARG A 518 46.26 9.60 -0.70
C ARG A 518 45.15 8.64 -0.22
N ARG A 519 45.36 7.94 0.91
CA ARG A 519 44.35 7.12 1.61
C ARG A 519 43.18 7.93 2.18
N ASP A 520 43.43 9.10 2.77
CA ASP A 520 42.40 9.96 3.38
C ASP A 520 41.49 10.59 2.32
N VAL A 521 42.07 11.03 1.20
CA VAL A 521 41.31 11.58 0.06
C VAL A 521 40.35 10.52 -0.50
N ARG A 522 40.84 9.29 -0.62
CA ARG A 522 40.05 8.17 -1.12
C ARG A 522 38.93 7.76 -0.15
N GLN A 523 39.21 7.67 1.14
CA GLN A 523 38.20 7.36 2.16
C GLN A 523 37.08 8.42 2.16
N LYS A 524 37.43 9.72 2.06
CA LYS A 524 36.45 10.81 1.92
C LYS A 524 35.57 10.66 0.67
N LEU A 525 36.11 10.18 -0.46
CA LEU A 525 35.34 9.93 -1.68
C LEU A 525 34.41 8.72 -1.53
N GLU A 526 34.89 7.63 -0.93
CA GLU A 526 34.09 6.42 -0.68
C GLU A 526 32.93 6.71 0.28
N ASP A 527 33.18 7.47 1.36
CA ASP A 527 32.16 7.92 2.31
C ASP A 527 31.13 8.85 1.67
N ARG A 528 31.57 9.78 0.81
CA ARG A 528 30.67 10.67 0.05
C ARG A 528 29.75 9.88 -0.88
N THR A 529 30.32 8.93 -1.61
CA THR A 529 29.57 8.05 -2.51
C THR A 529 28.55 7.23 -1.73
N MET A 530 28.93 6.70 -0.56
CA MET A 530 28.00 5.96 0.29
C MET A 530 26.85 6.85 0.81
N ARG A 531 27.12 8.09 1.27
CA ARG A 531 26.07 9.03 1.68
C ARG A 531 25.10 9.32 0.53
N MET A 532 25.61 9.52 -0.68
CA MET A 532 24.77 9.75 -1.85
C MET A 532 23.95 8.54 -2.25
N LEU A 533 24.53 7.34 -2.21
CA LEU A 533 23.78 6.11 -2.46
C LEU A 533 22.66 5.94 -1.42
N LEU A 534 22.91 6.20 -0.13
CA LEU A 534 21.88 6.13 0.90
C LEU A 534 20.76 7.16 0.70
N LEU A 535 21.09 8.39 0.33
CA LEU A 535 20.09 9.40 -0.04
C LEU A 535 19.27 8.95 -1.24
N LEU A 536 19.92 8.40 -2.26
CA LEU A 536 19.26 7.90 -3.46
C LEU A 536 18.38 6.69 -3.16
N VAL A 537 18.78 5.81 -2.23
CA VAL A 537 17.91 4.73 -1.71
C VAL A 537 16.65 5.34 -1.11
N PHE A 538 16.77 6.28 -0.17
CA PHE A 538 15.61 6.90 0.46
C PHE A 538 14.67 7.57 -0.56
N VAL A 539 15.22 8.40 -1.45
CA VAL A 539 14.46 9.10 -2.49
C VAL A 539 13.82 8.13 -3.49
N SER A 540 14.51 7.04 -3.86
CA SER A 540 13.96 6.05 -4.79
C SER A 540 12.76 5.29 -4.20
N TRP A 541 12.75 5.01 -2.89
CA TRP A 541 11.56 4.47 -2.22
C TRP A 541 10.44 5.51 -2.11
N MET A 542 10.75 6.80 -1.98
CA MET A 542 9.73 7.86 -2.07
C MET A 542 9.17 8.02 -3.49
N ALA A 543 9.98 7.73 -4.52
CA ALA A 543 9.57 7.82 -5.92
C ALA A 543 8.48 6.81 -6.29
N THR A 544 8.15 5.82 -5.43
CA THR A 544 6.97 4.97 -5.63
C THR A 544 5.67 5.78 -5.63
N LEU A 545 5.66 6.98 -5.01
CA LEU A 545 4.58 7.95 -5.03
C LEU A 545 4.44 8.69 -6.37
N PHE A 546 5.26 8.39 -7.38
CA PHE A 546 5.16 9.03 -8.70
C PHE A 546 3.75 9.04 -9.34
N PRO A 547 2.91 7.98 -9.23
CA PRO A 547 1.56 7.99 -9.79
C PRO A 547 0.67 9.09 -9.21
N ILE A 548 0.89 9.47 -7.95
CA ILE A 548 0.11 10.50 -7.26
C ILE A 548 0.72 11.91 -7.39
N ALA A 549 1.93 12.02 -7.97
CA ALA A 549 2.54 13.30 -8.35
C ALA A 549 1.86 13.96 -9.56
N GLY A 550 0.86 13.29 -10.15
CA GLY A 550 -0.01 13.86 -11.15
C GLY A 550 0.62 14.05 -12.51
N PHE A 551 1.76 13.41 -12.80
CA PHE A 551 2.34 13.31 -14.14
C PHE A 551 1.54 12.35 -15.04
N LEU A 552 1.07 11.25 -14.46
CA LEU A 552 0.17 10.31 -15.11
C LEU A 552 -1.28 10.60 -14.71
N LYS A 553 -2.20 10.39 -15.65
CA LYS A 553 -3.63 10.49 -15.38
C LYS A 553 -4.08 9.20 -14.66
N VAL A 554 -4.31 9.29 -13.35
CA VAL A 554 -4.71 8.13 -12.54
C VAL A 554 -6.17 8.30 -12.10
N GLY A 555 -6.98 7.24 -12.26
CA GLY A 555 -8.43 7.31 -12.06
C GLY A 555 -8.86 7.49 -10.62
N THR A 556 -8.32 6.68 -9.70
CA THR A 556 -8.51 6.81 -8.25
C THR A 556 -7.19 7.18 -7.60
N PHE A 557 -7.21 7.97 -6.53
CA PHE A 557 -6.04 8.08 -5.65
C PHE A 557 -5.91 6.74 -4.88
N VAL A 558 -5.23 5.76 -5.47
CA VAL A 558 -4.93 4.44 -4.85
C VAL A 558 -3.76 4.59 -3.87
N ALA A 559 -3.81 5.58 -3.00
CA ALA A 559 -2.60 6.11 -2.41
C ALA A 559 -2.12 5.31 -1.20
N ASP A 560 -2.97 4.75 -0.33
CA ASP A 560 -2.55 3.91 0.81
C ASP A 560 -1.72 2.72 0.30
N ARG A 561 -2.16 2.10 -0.81
CA ARG A 561 -1.50 0.94 -1.44
C ARG A 561 -0.16 1.31 -2.10
N ILE A 562 -0.03 2.54 -2.60
CA ILE A 562 1.20 3.07 -3.22
C ILE A 562 2.15 3.65 -2.17
N VAL A 563 1.61 4.08 -1.01
CA VAL A 563 2.37 4.56 0.14
C VAL A 563 3.00 3.38 0.90
N VAL A 564 2.39 2.19 0.94
CA VAL A 564 3.01 1.02 1.61
C VAL A 564 4.46 0.78 1.14
N PRO A 565 4.79 0.70 -0.17
CA PRO A 565 6.18 0.65 -0.61
C PRO A 565 7.05 1.81 -0.12
N SER A 566 6.56 3.06 -0.13
CA SER A 566 7.33 4.20 0.35
C SER A 566 7.69 4.09 1.84
N THR A 567 6.81 3.50 2.66
CA THR A 567 7.10 3.25 4.08
C THR A 567 8.27 2.28 4.30
N PHE A 568 8.60 1.45 3.30
CA PHE A 568 9.76 0.56 3.36
C PHE A 568 11.06 1.35 3.53
N GLY A 569 11.20 2.47 2.80
CA GLY A 569 12.31 3.40 2.96
C GLY A 569 12.25 4.13 4.30
N THR A 570 11.13 4.77 4.64
CA THR A 570 11.04 5.60 5.86
C THR A 570 11.24 4.79 7.13
N CYS A 571 10.76 3.55 7.20
CA CYS A 571 10.94 2.69 8.36
C CYS A 571 12.41 2.25 8.54
N ILE A 572 13.12 1.94 7.46
CA ILE A 572 14.56 1.59 7.52
C ILE A 572 15.39 2.78 8.01
N PHE A 573 15.21 3.95 7.40
CA PHE A 573 15.99 5.14 7.77
C PHE A 573 15.56 5.69 9.13
N GLY A 574 14.26 5.67 9.45
CA GLY A 574 13.74 6.00 10.77
C GLY A 574 14.31 5.08 11.85
N GLY A 575 14.33 3.77 11.61
CA GLY A 575 14.96 2.80 12.50
C GLY A 575 16.46 3.07 12.70
N ARG A 576 17.17 3.47 11.64
CA ARG A 576 18.59 3.86 11.71
C ARG A 576 18.81 5.14 12.52
N LEU A 577 17.96 6.15 12.35
CA LEU A 577 18.03 7.40 13.12
C LEU A 577 17.76 7.17 14.61
N LEU A 578 16.77 6.35 14.95
CA LEU A 578 16.51 5.96 16.33
C LEU A 578 17.69 5.18 16.93
N ALA A 579 18.29 4.26 16.17
CA ALA A 579 19.47 3.52 16.61
C ALA A 579 20.68 4.44 16.84
N LEU A 580 20.89 5.43 15.96
CA LEU A 580 21.91 6.48 16.14
C LEU A 580 21.64 7.31 17.39
N TRP A 581 20.39 7.70 17.66
CA TRP A 581 20.05 8.49 18.84
C TRP A 581 20.20 7.73 20.16
N ILE A 582 19.91 6.42 20.17
CA ILE A 582 20.07 5.58 21.36
C ILE A 582 21.55 5.34 21.67
N VAL A 583 22.33 4.97 20.66
CA VAL A 583 23.73 4.52 20.84
C VAL A 583 24.74 5.67 20.76
N GLY A 584 24.42 6.76 20.05
CA GLY A 584 25.36 7.83 19.69
C GLY A 584 25.84 8.76 20.80
N ASP A 585 25.33 8.60 22.03
CA ASP A 585 25.71 9.42 23.20
C ASP A 585 26.97 8.90 23.92
N GLU A 586 27.71 7.92 23.37
CA GLU A 586 28.98 7.46 23.99
C GLU A 586 30.10 8.50 23.73
N PRO A 587 30.61 9.21 24.76
CA PRO A 587 31.78 10.07 24.61
C PRO A 587 32.99 9.32 24.03
N ARG A 588 33.69 10.03 23.15
CA ARG A 588 35.05 9.67 22.72
C ARG A 588 35.94 9.58 23.97
N GLU A 589 36.89 8.64 23.94
CA GLU A 589 37.91 8.25 24.95
C GLU A 589 38.64 9.33 25.79
N ARG A 590 38.25 10.61 25.77
CA ARG A 590 38.93 11.71 26.45
C ARG A 590 38.55 11.93 27.92
N ASP A 591 37.54 11.25 28.44
CA ASP A 591 37.10 11.47 29.83
C ASP A 591 37.72 10.42 30.77
N ASN A 592 38.61 10.86 31.67
CA ASN A 592 39.26 10.07 32.73
C ASN A 592 38.26 9.60 33.81
N VAL A 593 37.23 8.85 33.42
CA VAL A 593 36.21 8.30 34.31
C VAL A 593 36.40 6.80 34.43
N ASP A 594 36.25 6.28 35.65
CA ASP A 594 36.35 4.85 35.97
C ASP A 594 35.42 4.02 35.04
N PRO A 595 35.98 3.09 34.23
CA PRO A 595 35.23 2.36 33.19
C PRO A 595 34.00 1.60 33.71
N SER A 596 34.01 1.21 34.98
CA SER A 596 32.95 0.42 35.60
C SER A 596 31.68 1.23 35.90
N GLN A 597 31.82 2.43 36.47
CA GLN A 597 30.69 3.32 36.79
C GLN A 597 30.11 4.02 35.55
N TYR A 598 30.97 4.38 34.60
CA TYR A 598 30.57 5.05 33.37
C TYR A 598 29.66 4.16 32.50
N ASN A 599 30.01 2.88 32.36
CA ASN A 599 29.22 1.89 31.62
C ASN A 599 27.80 1.72 32.19
N HIS A 600 27.62 1.88 33.50
CA HIS A 600 26.30 1.78 34.14
C HIS A 600 25.39 2.96 33.77
N ARG A 601 25.87 4.20 33.89
CA ARG A 601 25.08 5.41 33.54
C ARG A 601 24.71 5.45 32.05
N ALA A 602 25.64 5.13 31.16
CA ALA A 602 25.38 5.05 29.72
C ALA A 602 24.34 3.97 29.40
N THR A 603 24.41 2.81 30.07
CA THR A 603 23.42 1.74 29.91
C THR A 603 22.03 2.14 30.40
N ILE A 604 21.93 2.82 31.56
CA ILE A 604 20.64 3.36 32.04
C ILE A 604 20.05 4.33 31.04
N LYS A 605 20.83 5.29 30.51
CA LYS A 605 20.35 6.24 29.49
C LYS A 605 19.83 5.51 28.25
N ARG A 606 20.54 4.49 27.76
CA ARG A 606 20.11 3.66 26.63
C ARG A 606 18.80 2.94 26.90
N VAL A 607 18.65 2.33 28.07
CA VAL A 607 17.43 1.65 28.49
C VAL A 607 16.26 2.64 28.57
N MET A 608 16.45 3.80 29.20
CA MET A 608 15.43 4.85 29.29
C MET A 608 14.98 5.35 27.91
N LYS A 609 15.94 5.63 27.00
CA LYS A 609 15.65 6.02 25.61
C LYS A 609 14.88 4.92 24.87
N THR A 610 15.27 3.66 25.05
CA THR A 610 14.60 2.51 24.43
C THR A 610 13.17 2.36 24.94
N ILE A 611 12.96 2.45 26.26
CA ILE A 611 11.63 2.39 26.89
C ILE A 611 10.76 3.55 26.39
N PHE A 612 11.31 4.76 26.29
CA PHE A 612 10.60 5.92 25.78
C PHE A 612 10.12 5.73 24.33
N ILE A 613 10.99 5.24 23.45
CA ILE A 613 10.61 4.95 22.06
C ILE A 613 9.57 3.83 22.01
N LEU A 614 9.76 2.75 22.77
CA LEU A 614 8.78 1.66 22.83
C LEU A 614 7.42 2.16 23.30
N ALA A 615 7.38 3.05 24.30
CA ALA A 615 6.15 3.66 24.78
C ALA A 615 5.47 4.54 23.71
N ILE A 616 6.23 5.31 22.92
CA ILE A 616 5.66 6.07 21.79
C ILE A 616 5.12 5.11 20.72
N CYS A 617 5.90 4.09 20.35
CA CYS A 617 5.49 3.09 19.37
C CYS A 617 4.21 2.36 19.80
N THR A 618 4.10 1.94 21.06
CA THR A 618 2.90 1.27 21.57
C THR A 618 1.71 2.22 21.73
N GLN A 619 1.91 3.39 22.34
CA GLN A 619 0.82 4.32 22.66
C GLN A 619 0.29 5.06 21.42
N HIS A 620 1.16 5.38 20.47
CA HIS A 620 0.76 6.14 19.27
C HIS A 620 0.50 5.23 18.07
N PHE A 621 1.49 4.43 17.66
CA PHE A 621 1.41 3.66 16.42
C PHE A 621 0.56 2.39 16.58
N ALA A 622 0.82 1.57 17.60
CA ALA A 622 0.07 0.32 17.81
C ALA A 622 -1.41 0.58 18.09
N LEU A 623 -1.73 1.56 18.94
CA LEU A 623 -3.12 1.93 19.23
C LEU A 623 -3.85 2.47 17.99
N ARG A 624 -3.20 3.34 17.19
CA ARG A 624 -3.79 3.84 15.95
C ARG A 624 -4.03 2.74 14.93
N THR A 625 -3.05 1.85 14.75
CA THR A 625 -3.15 0.71 13.85
C THR A 625 -4.27 -0.23 14.28
N HIS A 626 -4.32 -0.58 15.57
CA HIS A 626 -5.38 -1.44 16.13
C HIS A 626 -6.78 -0.84 15.97
N ASN A 627 -6.98 0.43 16.36
CA ASN A 627 -8.26 1.12 16.19
C ASN A 627 -8.66 1.19 14.71
N ARG A 628 -7.70 1.48 13.83
CA ARG A 628 -7.95 1.54 12.40
C ARG A 628 -8.36 0.18 11.85
N ILE A 629 -7.76 -0.94 12.29
CA ILE A 629 -8.19 -2.27 11.84
C ILE A 629 -9.60 -2.58 12.35
N ALA A 630 -9.93 -2.18 13.58
CA ALA A 630 -11.28 -2.34 14.12
C ALA A 630 -12.33 -1.61 13.27
N GLU A 631 -12.03 -0.42 12.75
CA GLU A 631 -12.92 0.30 11.81
C GLU A 631 -13.17 -0.48 10.51
N TRP A 632 -12.20 -1.27 10.03
CA TRP A 632 -12.38 -2.11 8.84
C TRP A 632 -13.29 -3.32 9.06
N MET A 633 -13.63 -3.65 10.32
CA MET A 633 -14.45 -4.81 10.65
C MET A 633 -15.95 -4.57 10.44
N ASP A 634 -16.38 -3.30 10.39
CA ASP A 634 -17.77 -2.94 10.16
C ASP A 634 -17.88 -1.76 9.19
N SER A 635 -18.71 -1.91 8.15
CA SER A 635 -18.87 -0.91 7.09
C SER A 635 -19.40 0.42 7.61
N ALA A 636 -20.23 0.43 8.66
CA ALA A 636 -20.71 1.68 9.25
C ALA A 636 -19.58 2.45 9.91
N THR A 637 -18.79 1.79 10.76
CA THR A 637 -17.61 2.42 11.40
C THR A 637 -16.56 2.89 10.39
N LEU A 638 -16.33 2.10 9.33
CA LEU A 638 -15.41 2.48 8.25
C LEU A 638 -15.89 3.75 7.52
N LEU A 639 -17.15 3.78 7.08
CA LEU A 639 -17.71 4.94 6.37
C LEU A 639 -17.83 6.16 7.28
N GLU A 640 -18.10 5.97 8.57
CA GLU A 640 -18.11 7.06 9.55
C GLU A 640 -16.72 7.66 9.73
N SER A 641 -15.68 6.82 9.86
CA SER A 641 -14.29 7.27 9.88
C SER A 641 -13.93 8.06 8.61
N SER A 642 -14.44 7.61 7.46
CA SER A 642 -14.25 8.25 6.17
C SER A 642 -14.91 9.62 6.10
N LEU A 643 -16.16 9.75 6.56
CA LEU A 643 -16.88 11.02 6.61
C LEU A 643 -16.33 11.98 7.67
N ARG A 644 -15.72 11.48 8.75
CA ARG A 644 -15.00 12.33 9.72
C ARG A 644 -13.75 12.96 9.09
N ALA A 645 -13.00 12.21 8.29
CA ALA A 645 -11.83 12.70 7.57
C ALA A 645 -12.22 13.60 6.37
N CYS A 646 -13.22 13.17 5.60
CA CYS A 646 -13.70 13.84 4.40
C CYS A 646 -15.23 13.96 4.40
N PRO A 647 -15.80 14.96 5.08
CA PRO A 647 -17.25 15.19 5.08
C PRO A 647 -17.80 15.46 3.67
N ARG A 648 -16.97 16.01 2.79
CA ARG A 648 -17.30 16.37 1.39
C ARG A 648 -17.10 15.21 0.40
N SER A 649 -16.83 13.99 0.88
CA SER A 649 -16.73 12.82 0.00
C SER A 649 -18.09 12.42 -0.55
N ILE A 650 -18.31 12.62 -1.85
CA ILE A 650 -19.54 12.17 -2.54
C ILE A 650 -19.75 10.67 -2.36
N LYS A 651 -18.69 9.88 -2.61
CA LYS A 651 -18.73 8.41 -2.51
C LYS A 651 -19.08 7.97 -1.09
N SER A 652 -18.40 8.50 -0.08
CA SER A 652 -18.68 8.11 1.31
C SER A 652 -20.09 8.50 1.76
N ASN A 653 -20.61 9.66 1.32
CA ASN A 653 -22.00 10.04 1.60
C ASN A 653 -23.00 9.09 0.92
N LEU A 654 -22.77 8.74 -0.35
CA LEU A 654 -23.64 7.82 -1.08
C LEU A 654 -23.61 6.41 -0.48
N GLU A 655 -22.42 5.86 -0.20
CA GLU A 655 -22.29 4.52 0.41
C GLU A 655 -22.88 4.50 1.82
N MET A 656 -22.71 5.57 2.61
CA MET A 656 -23.34 5.68 3.93
C MET A 656 -24.87 5.71 3.83
N SER A 657 -25.44 6.36 2.80
CA SER A 657 -26.90 6.38 2.63
C SER A 657 -27.49 4.99 2.39
N LYS A 658 -26.75 4.06 1.77
CA LYS A 658 -27.20 2.68 1.53
C LYS A 658 -27.37 1.91 2.84
N LEU A 659 -26.53 2.19 3.82
CA LEU A 659 -26.66 1.58 5.14
C LEU A 659 -27.97 2.00 5.84
N TYR A 660 -28.37 3.26 5.67
CA TYR A 660 -29.60 3.82 6.25
C TYR A 660 -30.86 3.59 5.40
N SER A 661 -30.72 3.13 4.14
CA SER A 661 -31.84 2.95 3.21
C SER A 661 -32.64 1.66 3.43
N GLY A 662 -32.34 0.91 4.49
CA GLY A 662 -32.97 -0.39 4.79
C GLY A 662 -32.25 -1.61 4.23
N LEU A 663 -31.03 -1.44 3.69
CA LEU A 663 -30.12 -2.56 3.46
C LEU A 663 -29.75 -3.27 4.78
N VAL A 664 -29.64 -2.49 5.86
CA VAL A 664 -29.39 -2.98 7.22
C VAL A 664 -30.64 -2.71 8.07
N PRO A 665 -31.45 -3.74 8.41
CA PRO A 665 -32.78 -3.56 9.02
C PRO A 665 -32.79 -2.71 10.30
N HIS A 666 -31.79 -2.87 11.18
CA HIS A 666 -31.71 -2.14 12.45
C HIS A 666 -31.13 -0.71 12.32
N MET A 667 -30.62 -0.34 11.14
CA MET A 667 -30.12 1.01 10.86
C MET A 667 -31.04 1.79 9.93
N VAL A 668 -32.28 1.33 9.70
CA VAL A 668 -33.22 2.03 8.83
C VAL A 668 -33.48 3.44 9.37
N ASP A 669 -33.06 4.45 8.61
CA ASP A 669 -33.38 5.86 8.83
C ASP A 669 -33.43 6.53 7.45
N PHE A 670 -34.62 6.51 6.85
CA PHE A 670 -34.79 7.02 5.50
C PHE A 670 -34.55 8.55 5.42
N GLU A 671 -34.76 9.30 6.50
CA GLU A 671 -34.52 10.75 6.50
C GLU A 671 -33.01 11.03 6.48
N LYS A 672 -32.24 10.30 7.28
CA LYS A 672 -30.78 10.38 7.24
C LYS A 672 -30.23 9.90 5.89
N ALA A 673 -30.78 8.82 5.33
CA ALA A 673 -30.40 8.35 3.99
C ALA A 673 -30.60 9.45 2.93
N LEU A 674 -31.80 10.08 2.88
CA LEU A 674 -32.09 11.16 1.93
C LEU A 674 -31.16 12.36 2.11
N ARG A 675 -30.90 12.80 3.36
CA ARG A 675 -29.98 13.91 3.63
C ARG A 675 -28.56 13.64 3.13
N LEU A 676 -28.07 12.40 3.27
CA LEU A 676 -26.76 12.00 2.76
C LEU A 676 -26.73 12.00 1.22
N ILE A 677 -27.77 11.51 0.56
CA ILE A 677 -27.89 11.52 -0.90
C ILE A 677 -27.97 12.97 -1.42
N GLU A 678 -28.78 13.82 -0.79
CA GLU A 678 -28.86 15.25 -1.10
C GLU A 678 -27.51 15.95 -0.92
N THR A 679 -26.75 15.59 0.12
CA THR A 679 -25.40 16.13 0.33
C THR A 679 -24.47 15.73 -0.81
N ALA A 680 -24.49 14.45 -1.22
CA ALA A 680 -23.73 13.97 -2.38
C ALA A 680 -24.09 14.75 -3.66
N GLN A 681 -25.38 14.95 -3.94
CA GLN A 681 -25.87 15.70 -5.09
C GLN A 681 -25.52 17.20 -5.04
N LYS A 682 -25.49 17.80 -3.84
CA LYS A 682 -25.07 19.20 -3.65
C LYS A 682 -23.57 19.40 -3.90
N ILE A 683 -22.75 18.41 -3.57
CA ILE A 683 -21.29 18.47 -3.79
C ILE A 683 -20.98 18.39 -5.29
N ASP A 684 -21.64 17.49 -6.02
CA ASP A 684 -21.54 17.40 -7.49
C ASP A 684 -22.92 17.11 -8.11
N PRO A 685 -23.56 18.12 -8.72
CA PRO A 685 -24.85 17.94 -9.40
C PRO A 685 -24.79 17.00 -10.62
N SER A 686 -23.60 16.75 -11.18
CA SER A 686 -23.42 15.84 -12.32
C SER A 686 -23.30 14.36 -11.91
N TYR A 687 -23.22 14.08 -10.60
CA TYR A 687 -23.06 12.73 -10.10
C TYR A 687 -24.37 11.93 -10.18
N CYS A 688 -24.58 11.24 -11.31
CA CYS A 688 -25.85 10.61 -11.64
C CYS A 688 -26.22 9.38 -10.79
N ASP A 689 -25.26 8.75 -10.11
CA ASP A 689 -25.48 7.57 -9.25
C ASP A 689 -26.46 7.82 -8.09
N VAL A 690 -26.61 9.08 -7.67
CA VAL A 690 -27.54 9.48 -6.60
C VAL A 690 -28.98 9.09 -6.92
N HIS A 691 -29.37 9.10 -8.20
CA HIS A 691 -30.74 8.83 -8.64
C HIS A 691 -31.15 7.38 -8.38
N GLN A 692 -30.22 6.43 -8.54
CA GLN A 692 -30.47 5.04 -8.20
C GLN A 692 -30.78 4.90 -6.70
N GLN A 693 -30.04 5.62 -5.85
CA GLN A 693 -30.21 5.55 -4.40
C GLN A 693 -31.47 6.28 -3.93
N PHE A 694 -31.81 7.43 -4.51
CA PHE A 694 -33.11 8.06 -4.28
C PHE A 694 -34.25 7.11 -4.65
N GLY A 695 -34.17 6.46 -5.82
CA GLY A 695 -35.13 5.44 -6.23
C GLY A 695 -35.27 4.34 -5.18
N HIS A 696 -34.15 3.76 -4.72
CA HIS A 696 -34.19 2.71 -3.70
C HIS A 696 -34.89 3.17 -2.40
N VAL A 697 -34.57 4.36 -1.88
CA VAL A 697 -35.20 4.88 -0.67
C VAL A 697 -36.69 5.17 -0.87
N TYR A 698 -37.07 5.78 -2.00
CA TYR A 698 -38.48 6.07 -2.28
C TYR A 698 -39.30 4.80 -2.47
N PHE A 699 -38.72 3.76 -3.06
CA PHE A 699 -39.36 2.45 -3.16
C PHE A 699 -39.65 1.87 -1.76
N GLN A 700 -38.66 1.89 -0.85
CA GLN A 700 -38.83 1.42 0.53
C GLN A 700 -39.87 2.23 1.32
N GLN A 701 -39.99 3.53 1.02
CA GLN A 701 -41.03 4.39 1.60
C GLN A 701 -42.44 4.20 0.99
N GLY A 702 -42.61 3.36 -0.04
CA GLY A 702 -43.87 3.24 -0.78
C GLY A 702 -44.20 4.45 -1.67
N LYS A 703 -43.22 5.33 -1.92
CA LYS A 703 -43.35 6.55 -2.76
C LYS A 703 -43.07 6.23 -4.22
N TYR A 704 -43.96 5.47 -4.84
CA TYR A 704 -43.75 4.89 -6.17
C TYR A 704 -43.63 5.93 -7.30
N ILE A 705 -44.32 7.07 -7.22
CA ILE A 705 -44.23 8.13 -8.24
C ILE A 705 -42.85 8.77 -8.25
N GLN A 706 -42.28 9.04 -7.07
CA GLN A 706 -40.93 9.57 -6.95
C GLN A 706 -39.88 8.53 -7.39
N PHE A 707 -40.10 7.26 -7.03
CA PHE A 707 -39.29 6.16 -7.54
C PHE A 707 -39.26 6.10 -9.07
N GLU A 708 -40.42 6.17 -9.73
CA GLU A 708 -40.53 6.15 -11.20
C GLU A 708 -39.68 7.27 -11.83
N LYS A 709 -39.80 8.51 -11.33
CA LYS A 709 -39.06 9.67 -11.83
C LYS A 709 -37.55 9.56 -11.66
N GLU A 710 -37.10 9.09 -10.49
CA GLU A 710 -35.67 8.92 -10.21
C GLU A 710 -35.08 7.75 -10.99
N MET A 711 -35.87 6.70 -11.24
CA MET A 711 -35.41 5.56 -12.03
C MET A 711 -35.18 5.93 -13.51
N VAL A 712 -35.98 6.81 -14.08
CA VAL A 712 -35.72 7.37 -15.43
C VAL A 712 -34.35 8.01 -15.51
N LYS A 713 -33.99 8.86 -14.54
CA LYS A 713 -32.66 9.49 -14.48
C LYS A 713 -31.54 8.46 -14.25
N SER A 714 -31.81 7.43 -13.45
CA SER A 714 -30.86 6.34 -13.20
C SER A 714 -30.60 5.47 -14.44
N LEU A 715 -31.59 5.32 -15.33
CA LEU A 715 -31.44 4.61 -16.62
C LEU A 715 -30.56 5.38 -17.60
N LEU A 716 -30.60 6.72 -17.55
CA LEU A 716 -29.73 7.58 -18.36
C LEU A 716 -28.29 7.66 -17.83
N CYS A 717 -28.04 7.13 -16.64
CA CYS A 717 -26.70 7.13 -16.03
C CYS A 717 -25.90 5.90 -16.47
N PRO A 718 -24.76 6.05 -17.19
CA PRO A 718 -23.99 4.92 -17.72
C PRO A 718 -23.52 3.93 -16.64
N PHE A 719 -23.28 4.42 -15.42
CA PHE A 719 -22.76 3.63 -14.32
C PHE A 719 -23.82 2.80 -13.58
N THR A 720 -25.08 3.24 -13.61
CA THR A 720 -26.17 2.57 -12.88
C THR A 720 -27.19 1.89 -13.79
N MET A 721 -27.14 2.15 -15.10
CA MET A 721 -28.11 1.69 -16.10
C MET A 721 -28.40 0.19 -15.99
N GLY A 722 -27.38 -0.66 -15.88
CA GLY A 722 -27.57 -2.11 -15.81
C GLY A 722 -28.43 -2.56 -14.63
N GLN A 723 -28.16 -2.02 -13.43
CA GLN A 723 -28.96 -2.31 -12.24
C GLN A 723 -30.34 -1.64 -12.29
N ALA A 724 -30.38 -0.38 -12.76
CA ALA A 724 -31.61 0.38 -12.90
C ALA A 724 -32.60 -0.30 -13.86
N MET A 725 -32.12 -0.84 -14.97
CA MET A 725 -32.93 -1.53 -15.97
C MET A 725 -33.54 -2.82 -15.42
N GLY A 726 -32.79 -3.59 -14.64
CA GLY A 726 -33.30 -4.75 -13.93
C GLY A 726 -34.44 -4.39 -12.97
N ASN A 727 -34.26 -3.34 -12.17
CA ASN A 727 -35.26 -2.86 -11.22
C ASN A 727 -36.49 -2.27 -11.92
N TRP A 728 -36.29 -1.49 -12.99
CA TRP A 728 -37.34 -0.90 -13.82
C TRP A 728 -38.24 -1.97 -14.42
N LYS A 729 -37.65 -2.99 -15.05
CA LYS A 729 -38.39 -4.12 -15.64
C LYS A 729 -39.19 -4.88 -14.59
N LYS A 730 -38.58 -5.21 -13.45
CA LYS A 730 -39.27 -5.92 -12.35
C LYS A 730 -40.48 -5.12 -11.83
N TYR A 731 -40.30 -3.82 -11.62
CA TYR A 731 -41.36 -2.93 -11.14
C TYR A 731 -42.52 -2.85 -12.13
N TRP A 732 -42.26 -2.48 -13.38
CA TRP A 732 -43.33 -2.27 -14.37
C TRP A 732 -44.03 -3.57 -14.77
N ASN A 733 -43.33 -4.70 -14.76
CA ASN A 733 -43.97 -6.01 -14.94
C ASN A 733 -45.02 -6.28 -13.85
N ALA A 734 -44.74 -5.91 -12.61
CA ALA A 734 -45.68 -6.08 -11.50
C ALA A 734 -46.83 -5.06 -11.54
N VAL A 735 -46.55 -3.82 -11.96
CA VAL A 735 -47.54 -2.74 -12.04
C VAL A 735 -48.51 -2.92 -13.21
N LEU A 736 -48.01 -3.35 -14.37
CA LEU A 736 -48.82 -3.56 -15.58
C LEU A 736 -49.53 -4.93 -15.62
N ALA A 737 -49.22 -5.82 -14.67
CA ALA A 737 -49.88 -7.11 -14.57
C ALA A 737 -51.41 -6.94 -14.41
N PRO A 738 -52.24 -7.71 -15.15
CA PRO A 738 -53.69 -7.61 -15.03
C PRO A 738 -54.14 -7.97 -13.60
N ARG A 739 -54.86 -7.06 -12.93
CA ARG A 739 -55.54 -7.37 -11.67
C ARG A 739 -57.01 -7.66 -11.97
N ASN A 740 -57.47 -8.87 -11.68
CA ASN A 740 -58.86 -9.31 -11.95
C ASN A 740 -59.29 -9.09 -13.42
N GLY A 741 -58.38 -9.34 -14.37
CA GLY A 741 -58.66 -9.19 -15.81
C GLY A 741 -58.73 -7.75 -16.32
N LYS A 742 -58.45 -6.74 -15.48
CA LYS A 742 -58.38 -5.32 -15.88
C LYS A 742 -56.96 -4.79 -15.75
N THR A 743 -56.48 -4.15 -16.81
CA THR A 743 -55.18 -3.44 -16.84
C THR A 743 -55.35 -2.01 -16.33
N ASP A 744 -54.37 -1.52 -15.55
CA ASP A 744 -54.36 -0.14 -15.07
C ASP A 744 -53.97 0.82 -16.21
N VAL A 745 -54.99 1.46 -16.80
CA VAL A 745 -54.84 2.40 -17.92
C VAL A 745 -53.99 3.61 -17.52
N ALA A 746 -54.09 4.08 -16.27
CA ALA A 746 -53.31 5.22 -15.80
C ALA A 746 -51.83 4.86 -15.65
N ALA A 747 -51.53 3.65 -15.15
CA ALA A 747 -50.16 3.16 -15.08
C ALA A 747 -49.56 2.96 -16.48
N ARG A 748 -50.33 2.43 -17.43
CA ARG A 748 -49.85 2.27 -18.82
C ARG A 748 -49.49 3.60 -19.46
N LYS A 749 -50.35 4.62 -19.29
CA LYS A 749 -50.07 5.97 -19.78
C LYS A 749 -48.77 6.55 -19.21
N ARG A 750 -48.52 6.41 -17.89
CA ARG A 750 -47.27 6.87 -17.26
C ARG A 750 -46.05 6.13 -17.81
N TYR A 751 -46.14 4.82 -17.99
CA TYR A 751 -45.06 4.01 -18.58
C TYR A 751 -44.71 4.52 -19.97
N ASP A 752 -45.70 4.70 -20.84
CA ASP A 752 -45.50 5.17 -22.21
C ASP A 752 -44.90 6.59 -22.24
N GLU A 753 -45.31 7.48 -21.33
CA GLU A 753 -44.71 8.82 -21.15
C GLU A 753 -43.23 8.77 -20.75
N TYR A 754 -42.87 7.91 -19.78
CA TYR A 754 -41.48 7.77 -19.37
C TYR A 754 -40.61 7.14 -20.45
N MET A 755 -41.10 6.12 -21.15
CA MET A 755 -40.37 5.49 -22.25
C MET A 755 -40.07 6.49 -23.36
N LYS A 756 -41.06 7.31 -23.74
CA LYS A 756 -40.85 8.41 -24.69
C LYS A 756 -39.77 9.40 -24.22
N SER A 757 -39.79 9.79 -22.94
CA SER A 757 -38.78 10.69 -22.39
C SER A 757 -37.37 10.08 -22.37
N ILE A 758 -37.27 8.77 -22.19
CA ILE A 758 -35.99 8.05 -22.22
C ILE A 758 -35.46 8.02 -23.65
N GLU A 759 -36.28 7.66 -24.64
CA GLU A 759 -35.94 7.65 -26.06
C GLU A 759 -35.43 9.03 -26.52
N GLU A 760 -36.17 10.11 -26.23
CA GLU A 760 -35.76 11.48 -26.57
C GLU A 760 -34.43 11.90 -25.89
N SER A 761 -34.11 11.34 -24.73
CA SER A 761 -32.86 11.65 -24.02
C SER A 761 -31.69 10.87 -24.60
N ILE A 762 -31.91 9.61 -24.98
CA ILE A 762 -30.93 8.78 -25.69
C ILE A 762 -30.58 9.40 -27.05
N ASP A 763 -31.58 9.85 -27.81
CA ASP A 763 -31.37 10.48 -29.12
C ASP A 763 -30.51 11.74 -29.00
N ARG A 764 -30.81 12.60 -28.01
CA ARG A 764 -30.02 13.81 -27.74
C ARG A 764 -28.58 13.53 -27.32
N GLU A 765 -28.33 12.49 -26.53
CA GLU A 765 -26.97 12.07 -26.19
C GLU A 765 -26.24 11.43 -27.38
N GLY A 766 -26.95 10.68 -28.22
CA GLY A 766 -26.44 10.15 -29.48
C GLY A 766 -25.94 11.25 -30.42
N GLU A 767 -26.71 12.33 -30.57
CA GLU A 767 -26.33 13.50 -31.38
C GLU A 767 -25.09 14.22 -30.82
N LYS A 768 -25.05 14.46 -29.49
CA LYS A 768 -23.90 15.10 -28.82
C LYS A 768 -22.63 14.28 -28.93
N SER A 769 -22.72 12.97 -28.66
CA SER A 769 -21.57 12.07 -28.73
C SER A 769 -21.04 11.94 -30.18
N GLY A 770 -21.94 11.92 -31.18
CA GLY A 770 -21.56 11.98 -32.59
C GLY A 770 -20.79 13.25 -32.95
N MET A 771 -21.22 14.40 -32.41
CA MET A 771 -20.56 15.70 -32.62
C MET A 771 -19.19 15.77 -31.93
N GLU A 772 -19.08 15.33 -30.67
CA GLU A 772 -17.79 15.27 -29.93
C GLU A 772 -16.79 14.29 -30.57
N THR A 773 -17.27 13.15 -31.06
CA THR A 773 -16.42 12.17 -31.77
C THR A 773 -15.88 12.75 -33.06
N ARG A 774 -16.70 13.53 -33.78
CA ARG A 774 -16.29 14.25 -34.99
C ARG A 774 -15.25 15.33 -34.67
N GLU A 775 -15.45 16.11 -33.62
CA GLU A 775 -14.47 17.12 -33.18
C GLU A 775 -13.16 16.50 -32.68
N ARG A 776 -13.21 15.35 -32.01
CA ARG A 776 -12.00 14.64 -31.56
C ARG A 776 -11.22 14.06 -32.74
N ARG A 777 -11.88 13.49 -33.75
CA ARG A 777 -11.23 13.04 -35.01
C ARG A 777 -10.56 14.19 -35.78
N ILE A 778 -11.17 15.37 -35.80
CA ILE A 778 -10.58 16.57 -36.39
C ILE A 778 -9.33 17.02 -35.61
N ARG A 779 -9.33 16.86 -34.28
CA ARG A 779 -8.22 17.25 -33.40
C ARG A 779 -7.04 16.28 -33.42
N ASP A 780 -7.30 14.99 -33.62
CA ASP A 780 -6.30 13.92 -33.67
C ASP A 780 -5.68 13.73 -35.08
N GLY A 781 -6.12 14.51 -36.07
CA GLY A 781 -5.48 14.57 -37.39
C GLY A 781 -5.59 13.28 -38.22
N SER A 782 -6.60 12.44 -37.94
CA SER A 782 -6.93 11.30 -38.79
C SER A 782 -7.58 11.84 -40.08
N ASN A 783 -6.82 11.85 -41.18
CA ASN A 783 -7.34 12.26 -42.49
C ASN A 783 -8.52 11.37 -42.90
N LEU A 784 -9.61 12.00 -43.31
CA LEU A 784 -10.85 11.39 -43.76
C LEU A 784 -10.73 10.70 -45.14
N GLU A 785 -9.55 10.73 -45.77
CA GLU A 785 -9.32 10.29 -47.14
C GLU A 785 -8.74 8.88 -47.29
N ASP A 786 -8.18 8.27 -46.22
CA ASP A 786 -7.53 6.95 -46.33
C ASP A 786 -8.48 5.74 -46.08
N GLU A 787 -9.77 5.98 -45.77
CA GLU A 787 -10.76 4.92 -45.44
C GLU A 787 -12.03 4.92 -46.31
N LEU A 788 -12.14 5.81 -47.30
CA LEU A 788 -13.18 5.78 -48.34
C LEU A 788 -12.70 4.93 -49.52
#